data_AF-A0A8J9X2F0-F1
#
_entry.id   AF-A0A8J9X2F0-F1
#
_cell.length_a   1.000
_cell.length_b   1.000
_cell.length_c   1.000
_cell.angle_alpha   90.00
_cell.angle_beta   90.00
_cell.angle_gamma   90.00
#
_symmetry.space_group_name_H-M   'P 1'
#
loop_
_entity.id
_entity.type
_entity.pdbx_description
1 polymer ?
#
loop_
_entity_poly.entity_id
_entity_poly.type
_entity_poly.pdbx_seq_one_letter_code
_entity_poly.pdbx_strand_id
1 'polypeptide(L)'
;MSSTPSTSTTTSTPSSRSKGLPKSPTRRLQQPPLITTSHFLLAHVFCIALYLVPILTTSNANTHTNTKYGINPPHTLAPVLDEIHIVSPDNADVNDPNATLRNIFTNDYWGRPMQAPNSHKSWRPLSILSFRYLQGGHVDQSQWWWWLRYCTGFSLPPLLAHRLVNVVTHACLAEMVGILAAQLVPSPDAHFRRLLRLVAKIAFGLHPTHVEVTANAANRPHLLALLASLAALDAGSSIASSTTVWPWLRTLLFLVAGFLSCETFLFQTVPIVVTYTVLVYVQLYHNAPTSGSSRRVYRQRNGWWYRQLWSLVPIVRLRVALVVASGILYYTARSALDTLSIPDGLIRPAENPFFALQGWHRVRNYLYIVAVHVAKAWDLDVLGFSHEYGYNCVPEINEWTDRRLLLPLTIAVLYLATAVFFLVQHARRRQVWSIPFLLFVVHVSWMVTLFPVAGIVKVGTFVADRIVVASSVSTSIVLAYVATRWMTAPRSRTAVTRRVTLLALTVGVFQTHRVYVRTTQWMDSYPLLTSSLVTCPRFAKGHLELSKIYSGLYPERFNLTTARWHLARVEDIDPTFCDVHQQVAHVAIQERRYEEFEERLVQALLCPFTLGGATDLWQRYWKITLNSQQNPSDVVAAAEQRYQTYMKRIQVAIQQEQENEPVPVSTSPIVGWQK
;
A
#
# COMPACT_ATOMS: atom_id res chain seq x y z
N MET A 1 -82.29 -10.99 23.95
CA MET A 1 -82.02 -12.32 23.35
C MET A 1 -82.75 -12.35 22.01
N SER A 2 -82.01 -12.08 20.93
CA SER A 2 -81.78 -13.03 19.80
C SER A 2 -83.09 -13.44 19.11
N SER A 3 -83.28 -13.35 17.80
CA SER A 3 -82.38 -13.24 16.65
C SER A 3 -83.27 -13.42 15.42
N THR A 4 -83.07 -12.69 14.34
CA THR A 4 -83.62 -13.02 13.02
C THR A 4 -82.63 -12.63 11.93
N PRO A 5 -82.30 -13.53 10.99
CA PRO A 5 -81.48 -13.24 9.81
C PRO A 5 -82.23 -13.42 8.47
N SER A 6 -81.68 -12.76 7.42
CA SER A 6 -81.84 -13.02 5.97
C SER A 6 -83.24 -12.75 5.37
N THR A 7 -83.46 -12.27 4.14
CA THR A 7 -82.86 -12.61 2.83
C THR A 7 -83.15 -11.51 1.78
N SER A 8 -82.46 -11.60 0.64
CA SER A 8 -82.44 -10.79 -0.59
C SER A 8 -83.77 -10.55 -1.33
N THR A 9 -83.88 -9.41 -2.05
CA THR A 9 -84.46 -9.38 -3.41
C THR A 9 -84.09 -8.10 -4.18
N THR A 10 -83.72 -8.29 -5.44
CA THR A 10 -83.38 -7.31 -6.48
C THR A 10 -84.63 -6.75 -7.18
N THR A 11 -84.64 -5.47 -7.53
CA THR A 11 -85.44 -4.90 -8.63
C THR A 11 -84.78 -3.62 -9.19
N SER A 12 -85.05 -3.36 -10.47
CA SER A 12 -84.22 -2.69 -11.47
C SER A 12 -84.66 -1.26 -11.85
N THR A 13 -83.69 -0.31 -11.91
CA THR A 13 -83.45 0.81 -12.89
C THR A 13 -84.57 1.86 -13.21
N PRO A 14 -84.30 3.08 -13.79
CA PRO A 14 -83.05 3.68 -14.30
C PRO A 14 -82.77 5.18 -13.97
N SER A 15 -81.54 5.60 -14.31
CA SER A 15 -81.07 6.93 -14.77
C SER A 15 -81.22 8.20 -13.91
N SER A 16 -80.09 8.80 -13.53
CA SER A 16 -79.67 10.08 -14.12
C SER A 16 -78.17 10.34 -13.88
N ARG A 17 -77.51 10.82 -14.94
CA ARG A 17 -76.09 11.19 -15.00
C ARG A 17 -75.77 12.31 -14.01
N SER A 18 -74.69 12.18 -13.23
CA SER A 18 -73.78 13.32 -13.06
C SER A 18 -72.32 12.89 -12.77
N LYS A 19 -71.45 13.37 -13.67
CA LYS A 19 -70.05 13.80 -13.48
C LYS A 19 -69.06 12.82 -12.87
N GLY A 20 -68.28 12.21 -13.76
CA GLY A 20 -67.11 11.40 -13.44
C GLY A 20 -66.01 12.18 -12.71
N LEU A 21 -65.49 11.55 -11.66
CA LEU A 21 -64.16 11.78 -11.12
C LEU A 21 -63.12 11.18 -12.07
N PRO A 22 -62.02 11.89 -12.42
CA PRO A 22 -60.83 11.21 -12.89
C PRO A 22 -60.10 10.63 -11.67
N LYS A 23 -60.26 9.33 -11.41
CA LYS A 23 -59.27 8.57 -10.64
C LYS A 23 -58.00 8.50 -11.48
N SER A 24 -57.07 9.42 -11.26
CA SER A 24 -55.69 9.23 -11.73
C SER A 24 -55.14 7.95 -11.10
N PRO A 25 -54.58 7.00 -11.85
CA PRO A 25 -53.86 5.91 -11.25
C PRO A 25 -52.60 6.51 -10.62
N THR A 26 -52.55 6.59 -9.29
CA THR A 26 -51.29 6.70 -8.57
C THR A 26 -50.43 5.53 -9.02
N ARG A 27 -49.56 5.80 -9.99
CA ARG A 27 -48.49 4.92 -10.46
C ARG A 27 -47.69 4.59 -9.19
N ARG A 28 -47.98 3.45 -8.56
CA ARG A 28 -47.10 2.87 -7.54
C ARG A 28 -45.76 2.78 -8.21
N LEU A 29 -44.88 3.73 -7.91
CA LEU A 29 -43.46 3.62 -8.20
C LEU A 29 -43.04 2.33 -7.53
N GLN A 30 -42.94 1.25 -8.32
CA GLN A 30 -42.34 0.00 -7.86
C GLN A 30 -41.02 0.39 -7.21
N GLN A 31 -40.94 0.17 -5.90
CA GLN A 31 -39.70 0.37 -5.18
C GLN A 31 -38.67 -0.56 -5.84
N PRO A 32 -37.47 -0.06 -6.18
CA PRO A 32 -36.46 -0.91 -6.78
C PRO A 32 -36.19 -2.11 -5.86
N PRO A 33 -35.89 -3.30 -6.39
CA PRO A 33 -35.58 -4.46 -5.56
C PRO A 33 -34.46 -4.09 -4.58
N LEU A 34 -34.66 -4.43 -3.31
CA LEU A 34 -33.69 -4.19 -2.26
C LEU A 34 -32.41 -5.00 -2.54
N ILE A 35 -31.25 -4.37 -2.39
CA ILE A 35 -29.96 -5.06 -2.44
C ILE A 35 -29.95 -6.17 -1.40
N THR A 36 -29.81 -7.41 -1.84
CA THR A 36 -29.85 -8.61 -1.01
C THR A 36 -28.46 -9.00 -0.50
N THR A 37 -28.41 -9.93 0.45
CA THR A 37 -27.16 -10.55 0.94
C THR A 37 -26.36 -11.19 -0.19
N SER A 38 -27.02 -11.78 -1.19
CA SER A 38 -26.37 -12.36 -2.37
C SER A 38 -25.54 -11.35 -3.15
N HIS A 39 -25.96 -10.09 -3.25
CA HIS A 39 -25.18 -9.05 -3.92
C HIS A 39 -23.88 -8.73 -3.17
N PHE A 40 -23.92 -8.69 -1.84
CA PHE A 40 -22.72 -8.49 -1.02
C PHE A 40 -21.75 -9.68 -1.11
N LEU A 41 -22.28 -10.90 -1.19
CA LEU A 41 -21.49 -12.11 -1.41
C LEU A 41 -20.84 -12.10 -2.80
N LEU A 42 -21.60 -11.77 -3.85
CA LEU A 42 -21.06 -11.62 -5.21
C LEU A 42 -19.95 -10.57 -5.26
N ALA A 43 -20.14 -9.42 -4.60
CA ALA A 43 -19.10 -8.39 -4.53
C ALA A 43 -17.85 -8.87 -3.76
N HIS A 44 -17.99 -9.68 -2.70
CA HIS A 44 -16.84 -10.31 -2.03
C HIS A 44 -16.10 -11.26 -2.95
N VAL A 45 -16.83 -12.20 -3.55
CA VAL A 45 -16.25 -13.20 -4.46
C VAL A 45 -15.56 -12.53 -5.63
N PHE A 46 -16.16 -11.47 -6.18
CA PHE A 46 -15.58 -10.68 -7.25
C PHE A 46 -14.27 -9.98 -6.82
N CYS A 47 -14.24 -9.32 -5.66
CA CYS A 47 -13.00 -8.68 -5.17
C CYS A 47 -11.87 -9.70 -4.96
N ILE A 48 -12.20 -10.89 -4.43
CA ILE A 48 -11.23 -11.98 -4.26
C ILE A 48 -10.76 -12.50 -5.63
N ALA A 49 -11.68 -12.84 -6.52
CA ALA A 49 -11.39 -13.39 -7.84
C ALA A 49 -10.53 -12.45 -8.69
N LEU A 50 -10.74 -11.14 -8.57
CA LEU A 50 -9.99 -10.12 -9.31
C LEU A 50 -8.47 -10.22 -9.10
N TYR A 51 -8.03 -10.55 -7.88
CA TYR A 51 -6.62 -10.79 -7.58
C TYR A 51 -6.24 -12.27 -7.70
N LEU A 52 -7.12 -13.17 -7.27
CA LEU A 52 -6.80 -14.59 -7.20
C LEU A 52 -6.63 -15.22 -8.58
N VAL A 53 -7.48 -14.87 -9.55
CA VAL A 53 -7.38 -15.39 -10.93
C VAL A 53 -6.03 -15.05 -11.56
N PRO A 54 -5.57 -13.78 -11.61
CA PRO A 54 -4.25 -13.48 -12.16
C PRO A 54 -3.14 -14.16 -11.36
N ILE A 55 -3.19 -14.15 -10.01
CA ILE A 55 -2.18 -14.84 -9.17
C ILE A 55 -2.05 -16.32 -9.55
N LEU A 56 -3.16 -17.05 -9.72
CA LEU A 56 -3.15 -18.48 -10.04
C LEU A 56 -2.79 -18.77 -11.51
N THR A 57 -3.23 -17.93 -12.44
CA THR A 57 -3.04 -18.18 -13.88
C THR A 57 -1.62 -17.87 -14.35
N THR A 58 -1.02 -16.77 -13.90
CA THR A 58 0.37 -16.45 -14.25
C THR A 58 1.36 -17.31 -13.46
N SER A 59 1.01 -17.72 -12.23
CA SER A 59 1.77 -18.70 -11.44
C SER A 59 2.06 -19.99 -12.19
N ASN A 60 1.07 -20.50 -12.91
CA ASN A 60 1.19 -21.76 -13.64
C ASN A 60 1.92 -21.62 -14.98
N ALA A 61 2.00 -20.40 -15.52
CA ALA A 61 2.71 -20.10 -16.77
C ALA A 61 4.20 -19.79 -16.55
N ASN A 62 4.56 -19.26 -15.38
CA ASN A 62 5.90 -18.76 -15.07
C ASN A 62 6.78 -19.81 -14.38
N THR A 63 6.83 -21.03 -14.90
CA THR A 63 7.82 -22.04 -14.51
C THR A 63 9.19 -21.71 -15.11
N HIS A 64 9.72 -20.52 -14.82
CA HIS A 64 11.09 -20.18 -15.15
C HIS A 64 12.01 -20.86 -14.13
N THR A 65 12.78 -21.86 -14.57
CA THR A 65 13.78 -22.53 -13.74
C THR A 65 14.91 -21.55 -13.41
N ASN A 66 14.78 -20.82 -12.30
CA ASN A 66 15.86 -20.01 -11.78
C ASN A 66 16.91 -20.94 -11.16
N THR A 67 17.92 -21.29 -11.95
CA THR A 67 18.99 -22.23 -11.55
C THR A 67 19.96 -21.65 -10.52
N LYS A 68 19.93 -20.33 -10.26
CA LYS A 68 20.89 -19.64 -9.39
C LYS A 68 20.69 -19.92 -7.89
N TYR A 69 19.48 -20.32 -7.47
CA TYR A 69 19.17 -20.56 -6.06
C TYR A 69 19.00 -22.05 -5.70
N GLY A 70 19.24 -22.98 -6.62
CA GLY A 70 19.23 -24.43 -6.34
C GLY A 70 17.89 -25.01 -5.82
N ILE A 71 16.86 -24.18 -5.70
CA ILE A 71 15.53 -24.56 -5.21
C ILE A 71 14.57 -24.01 -6.25
N ASN A 72 14.04 -24.90 -7.08
CA ASN A 72 12.65 -24.86 -7.50
C ASN A 72 12.34 -26.19 -8.21
N PRO A 73 11.70 -27.17 -7.54
CA PRO A 73 10.99 -28.21 -8.29
C PRO A 73 9.96 -27.54 -9.21
N PRO A 74 9.53 -28.19 -10.30
CA PRO A 74 8.69 -27.62 -11.39
C PRO A 74 7.30 -27.09 -10.99
N HIS A 75 7.00 -26.91 -9.69
CA HIS A 75 5.72 -26.45 -9.14
C HIS A 75 5.86 -25.32 -8.10
N THR A 76 7.00 -24.63 -8.04
CA THR A 76 7.24 -23.55 -7.07
C THR A 76 7.12 -22.18 -7.72
N LEU A 77 6.21 -21.39 -7.18
CA LEU A 77 5.98 -20.00 -7.52
C LEU A 77 7.25 -19.16 -7.33
N ALA A 78 7.70 -18.48 -8.39
CA ALA A 78 8.85 -17.59 -8.29
C ALA A 78 8.50 -16.34 -7.44
N PRO A 79 9.28 -16.01 -6.40
CA PRO A 79 9.14 -14.75 -5.69
C PRO A 79 9.55 -13.58 -6.58
N VAL A 80 8.84 -12.45 -6.46
CA VAL A 80 9.09 -11.23 -7.23
C VAL A 80 9.59 -10.12 -6.30
N LEU A 81 10.71 -9.49 -6.67
CA LEU A 81 11.33 -8.36 -5.95
C LEU A 81 11.47 -8.64 -4.44
N ASP A 82 10.80 -7.87 -3.59
CA ASP A 82 10.89 -7.93 -2.12
C ASP A 82 10.47 -9.29 -1.55
N GLU A 83 9.64 -10.07 -2.26
CA GLU A 83 9.30 -11.43 -1.83
C GLU A 83 10.55 -12.30 -1.74
N ILE A 84 11.55 -12.07 -2.60
CA ILE A 84 12.82 -12.82 -2.62
C ILE A 84 13.53 -12.69 -1.28
N HIS A 85 13.53 -11.49 -0.68
CA HIS A 85 14.19 -11.25 0.61
C HIS A 85 13.43 -11.85 1.79
N ILE A 86 12.11 -12.00 1.69
CA ILE A 86 11.30 -12.60 2.76
C ILE A 86 11.44 -14.12 2.76
N VAL A 87 11.38 -14.73 1.58
CA VAL A 87 11.54 -16.18 1.45
C VAL A 87 13.01 -16.60 1.36
N SER A 88 13.95 -15.65 1.38
CA SER A 88 15.39 -15.94 1.36
C SER A 88 15.77 -16.77 2.59
N PRO A 89 16.60 -17.82 2.43
CA PRO A 89 17.17 -18.55 3.56
C PRO A 89 17.90 -17.65 4.58
N ASP A 90 18.42 -16.51 4.13
CA ASP A 90 19.13 -15.54 4.97
C ASP A 90 18.23 -14.86 6.01
N ASN A 91 16.92 -14.85 5.79
CA ASN A 91 15.96 -14.29 6.74
C ASN A 91 15.65 -15.32 7.83
N ALA A 92 16.53 -15.41 8.83
CA ALA A 92 16.43 -16.36 9.92
C ALA A 92 15.13 -16.21 10.73
N ASP A 93 14.58 -15.00 10.87
CA ASP A 93 13.34 -14.80 11.65
C ASP A 93 12.10 -15.46 11.03
N VAL A 94 12.15 -15.70 9.72
CA VAL A 94 11.10 -16.41 8.98
C VAL A 94 11.46 -17.90 8.85
N ASN A 95 12.72 -18.19 8.48
CA ASN A 95 13.14 -19.54 8.04
C ASN A 95 13.78 -20.41 9.13
N ASP A 96 14.45 -19.84 10.12
CA ASP A 96 15.23 -20.61 11.09
C ASP A 96 14.33 -21.20 12.20
N PRO A 97 14.23 -22.53 12.35
CA PRO A 97 13.44 -23.16 13.39
C PRO A 97 13.93 -22.80 14.80
N ASN A 98 15.23 -22.55 14.96
CA ASN A 98 15.84 -22.25 16.25
C ASN A 98 15.74 -20.76 16.63
N ALA A 99 15.30 -19.90 15.70
CA ALA A 99 15.12 -18.48 15.99
C ALA A 99 14.09 -18.29 17.10
N THR A 100 14.45 -17.57 18.16
CA THR A 100 13.51 -17.35 19.28
C THR A 100 12.43 -16.34 18.89
N LEU A 101 11.26 -16.38 19.54
CA LEU A 101 10.24 -15.34 19.35
C LEU A 101 10.75 -13.94 19.72
N ARG A 102 11.76 -13.85 20.59
CA ARG A 102 12.39 -12.58 20.97
C ARG A 102 13.07 -11.92 19.76
N ASN A 103 13.69 -12.71 18.87
CA ASN A 103 14.41 -12.20 17.70
C ASN A 103 13.50 -11.36 16.81
N ILE A 104 12.24 -11.80 16.63
CA ILE A 104 11.21 -11.10 15.85
C ILE A 104 10.95 -9.66 16.36
N PHE A 105 11.14 -9.40 17.66
CA PHE A 105 10.94 -8.08 18.26
C PHE A 105 12.23 -7.24 18.32
N THR A 106 13.41 -7.85 18.18
CA THR A 106 14.71 -7.17 18.23
C THR A 106 15.34 -6.93 16.86
N ASN A 107 14.84 -7.61 15.83
CA ASN A 107 15.29 -7.50 14.45
C ASN A 107 14.35 -6.62 13.62
N ASP A 108 14.84 -6.16 12.47
CA ASP A 108 14.06 -5.50 11.46
C ASP A 108 13.31 -6.50 10.56
N TYR A 109 12.46 -5.97 9.69
CA TYR A 109 11.63 -6.73 8.76
C TYR A 109 12.40 -7.67 7.84
N TRP A 110 13.70 -7.47 7.66
CA TRP A 110 14.53 -8.27 6.76
C TRP A 110 15.40 -9.28 7.52
N GLY A 111 15.22 -9.40 8.84
CA GLY A 111 15.95 -10.34 9.69
C GLY A 111 17.27 -9.79 10.23
N ARG A 112 17.54 -8.48 10.10
CA ARG A 112 18.79 -7.87 10.61
C ARG A 112 18.56 -7.31 12.02
N PRO A 113 19.53 -7.42 12.94
CA PRO A 113 19.42 -6.77 14.25
C PRO A 113 19.14 -5.27 14.11
N MET A 114 18.16 -4.76 14.85
CA MET A 114 17.70 -3.36 14.73
C MET A 114 18.82 -2.35 15.03
N GLN A 115 19.84 -2.72 15.81
CA GLN A 115 20.98 -1.86 16.13
C GLN A 115 22.09 -1.91 15.08
N ALA A 116 22.03 -2.84 14.11
CA ALA A 116 23.04 -2.94 13.07
C ALA A 116 23.07 -1.67 12.18
N PRO A 117 24.25 -1.26 11.68
CA PRO A 117 24.39 -0.08 10.83
C PRO A 117 23.73 -0.26 9.45
N ASN A 118 23.60 -1.51 8.98
CA ASN A 118 22.96 -1.86 7.73
C ASN A 118 21.46 -2.20 7.88
N SER A 119 20.85 -1.92 9.04
CA SER A 119 19.41 -2.13 9.26
C SER A 119 18.60 -0.92 8.76
N HIS A 120 17.53 -1.20 8.02
CA HIS A 120 16.56 -0.18 7.58
C HIS A 120 15.63 0.30 8.70
N LYS A 121 15.81 -0.22 9.92
CA LYS A 121 15.02 0.08 11.12
C LYS A 121 13.51 -0.17 10.98
N SER A 122 13.08 -0.93 9.97
CA SER A 122 11.67 -1.26 9.72
C SER A 122 11.19 -2.31 10.72
N TRP A 123 10.40 -1.90 11.72
CA TRP A 123 9.93 -2.78 12.79
C TRP A 123 8.52 -3.28 12.54
N ARG A 124 8.38 -4.56 12.18
CA ARG A 124 7.10 -5.17 11.75
C ARG A 124 6.87 -6.60 12.30
N PRO A 125 6.94 -6.80 13.63
CA PRO A 125 6.89 -8.15 14.24
C PRO A 125 5.70 -9.01 13.83
N LEU A 126 4.50 -8.43 13.75
CA LEU A 126 3.27 -9.19 13.45
C LEU A 126 3.30 -9.76 12.03
N SER A 127 3.89 -9.02 11.09
CA SER A 127 4.03 -9.48 9.71
C SER A 127 5.01 -10.65 9.63
N ILE A 128 6.17 -10.54 10.29
CA ILE A 128 7.17 -11.63 10.36
C ILE A 128 6.58 -12.88 11.00
N LEU A 129 5.87 -12.74 12.11
CA LEU A 129 5.20 -13.86 12.77
C LEU A 129 4.18 -14.54 11.85
N SER A 130 3.45 -13.77 11.05
CA SER A 130 2.53 -14.31 10.05
C SER A 130 3.24 -15.03 8.89
N PHE A 131 4.44 -14.59 8.48
CA PHE A 131 5.24 -15.30 7.49
C PHE A 131 5.77 -16.61 8.07
N ARG A 132 6.41 -16.55 9.25
CA ARG A 132 6.94 -17.71 9.96
C ARG A 132 5.88 -18.79 10.19
N TYR A 133 4.68 -18.41 10.60
CA TYR A 133 3.57 -19.34 10.83
C TYR A 133 3.12 -20.04 9.54
N LEU A 134 3.05 -19.32 8.42
CA LEU A 134 2.53 -19.83 7.14
C LEU A 134 3.59 -20.51 6.27
N GLN A 135 4.88 -20.33 6.55
CA GLN A 135 5.96 -20.91 5.75
C GLN A 135 6.01 -22.44 5.83
N GLY A 136 5.46 -23.04 6.90
CA GLY A 136 5.17 -24.48 6.95
C GLY A 136 6.39 -25.42 6.92
N GLY A 137 7.62 -24.90 7.06
CA GLY A 137 8.85 -25.68 6.99
C GLY A 137 9.10 -26.53 8.25
N HIS A 138 9.01 -25.94 9.44
CA HIS A 138 9.52 -26.60 10.67
C HIS A 138 8.72 -26.27 11.94
N VAL A 139 7.40 -26.11 11.84
CA VAL A 139 6.55 -25.84 13.00
C VAL A 139 5.67 -27.05 13.25
N ASP A 140 6.07 -27.85 14.24
CA ASP A 140 5.30 -28.80 15.06
C ASP A 140 4.17 -29.61 14.36
N GLN A 141 4.20 -30.94 14.50
CA GLN A 141 3.12 -31.86 14.03
C GLN A 141 1.75 -31.56 14.65
N SER A 142 1.67 -30.62 15.60
CA SER A 142 0.45 -30.12 16.24
C SER A 142 -0.36 -29.12 15.41
N GLN A 143 0.17 -28.58 14.30
CA GLN A 143 -0.49 -27.53 13.51
C GLN A 143 -1.51 -28.08 12.48
N TRP A 144 -2.67 -27.43 12.36
CA TRP A 144 -3.79 -27.92 11.54
C TRP A 144 -3.48 -28.08 10.04
N TRP A 145 -2.59 -27.26 9.45
CA TRP A 145 -2.26 -27.35 8.03
C TRP A 145 -1.36 -28.57 7.72
N TRP A 146 -0.55 -29.01 8.70
CA TRP A 146 0.27 -30.21 8.57
C TRP A 146 -0.65 -31.43 8.49
N TRP A 147 -1.66 -31.51 9.36
CA TRP A 147 -2.71 -32.53 9.31
C TRP A 147 -3.51 -32.48 8.02
N LEU A 148 -3.87 -31.29 7.53
CA LEU A 148 -4.55 -31.16 6.25
C LEU A 148 -3.71 -31.74 5.10
N ARG A 149 -2.41 -31.39 5.04
CA ARG A 149 -1.47 -31.93 4.03
C ARG A 149 -1.32 -33.44 4.16
N TYR A 150 -1.19 -33.95 5.38
CA TYR A 150 -1.02 -35.38 5.66
C TYR A 150 -2.27 -36.20 5.30
N CYS A 151 -3.46 -35.71 5.65
CA CYS A 151 -4.72 -36.43 5.43
C CYS A 151 -5.28 -36.30 4.01
N THR A 152 -5.03 -35.19 3.31
CA THR A 152 -5.63 -34.91 1.98
C THR A 152 -4.64 -34.96 0.82
N GLY A 153 -3.33 -35.02 1.11
CA GLY A 153 -2.28 -34.87 0.09
C GLY A 153 -2.20 -33.46 -0.52
N PHE A 154 -3.06 -32.51 -0.09
CA PHE A 154 -3.09 -31.15 -0.63
C PHE A 154 -1.93 -30.31 -0.07
N SER A 155 -1.05 -29.82 -0.95
CA SER A 155 0.07 -28.96 -0.61
C SER A 155 -0.04 -27.62 -1.34
N LEU A 156 -0.39 -26.56 -0.61
CA LEU A 156 -0.33 -25.19 -1.10
C LEU A 156 1.13 -24.70 -1.07
N PRO A 157 1.68 -24.15 -2.17
CA PRO A 157 2.97 -23.47 -2.13
C PRO A 157 2.98 -22.36 -1.07
N PRO A 158 4.01 -22.24 -0.21
CA PRO A 158 4.03 -21.24 0.87
C PRO A 158 3.80 -19.80 0.40
N LEU A 159 4.41 -19.42 -0.73
CA LEU A 159 4.23 -18.09 -1.32
C LEU A 159 2.78 -17.86 -1.78
N LEU A 160 2.10 -18.87 -2.32
CA LEU A 160 0.68 -18.76 -2.68
C LEU A 160 -0.17 -18.53 -1.43
N ALA A 161 0.09 -19.26 -0.35
CA ALA A 161 -0.60 -19.06 0.92
C ALA A 161 -0.43 -17.62 1.44
N HIS A 162 0.77 -17.07 1.33
CA HIS A 162 1.02 -15.68 1.73
C HIS A 162 0.25 -14.66 0.88
N ARG A 163 0.22 -14.84 -0.45
CA ARG A 163 -0.55 -13.97 -1.36
C ARG A 163 -2.06 -14.10 -1.09
N LEU A 164 -2.56 -15.31 -0.84
CA LEU A 164 -3.96 -15.55 -0.46
C LEU A 164 -4.37 -14.78 0.80
N VAL A 165 -3.52 -14.75 1.82
CA VAL A 165 -3.79 -13.99 3.04
C VAL A 165 -3.93 -12.50 2.74
N ASN A 166 -3.10 -11.93 1.86
CA ASN A 166 -3.23 -10.53 1.48
C ASN A 166 -4.55 -10.27 0.72
N VAL A 167 -4.93 -11.15 -0.22
CA VAL A 167 -6.21 -11.06 -0.96
C VAL A 167 -7.41 -11.13 -0.02
N VAL A 168 -7.43 -12.08 0.92
CA VAL A 168 -8.52 -12.20 1.91
C VAL A 168 -8.57 -10.98 2.82
N THR A 169 -7.40 -10.50 3.29
CA THR A 169 -7.31 -9.31 4.15
C THR A 169 -7.84 -8.06 3.42
N HIS A 170 -7.48 -7.89 2.15
CA HIS A 170 -7.97 -6.80 1.30
C HIS A 170 -9.49 -6.87 1.10
N ALA A 171 -10.05 -8.05 0.85
CA ALA A 171 -11.49 -8.24 0.73
C ALA A 171 -12.23 -7.90 2.04
N CYS A 172 -11.68 -8.28 3.19
CA CYS A 172 -12.18 -7.91 4.51
C CYS A 172 -12.14 -6.38 4.72
N LEU A 173 -11.04 -5.73 4.34
CA LEU A 173 -10.90 -4.28 4.40
C LEU A 173 -11.97 -3.57 3.54
N ALA A 174 -12.18 -4.02 2.31
CA ALA A 174 -13.21 -3.48 1.43
C ALA A 174 -14.61 -3.56 2.07
N GLU A 175 -14.91 -4.67 2.75
CA GLU A 175 -16.16 -4.82 3.49
C GLU A 175 -16.25 -3.89 4.70
N MET A 176 -15.19 -3.75 5.49
CA MET A 176 -15.13 -2.83 6.62
C MET A 176 -15.31 -1.37 6.19
N VAL A 177 -14.70 -0.96 5.07
CA VAL A 177 -14.90 0.36 4.47
C VAL A 177 -16.36 0.56 4.05
N GLY A 178 -16.98 -0.45 3.46
CA GLY A 178 -18.42 -0.44 3.15
C GLY A 178 -19.30 -0.25 4.39
N ILE A 179 -19.04 -1.01 5.45
CA ILE A 179 -19.76 -0.90 6.73
C ILE A 179 -19.58 0.50 7.32
N LEU A 180 -18.34 1.00 7.34
CA LEU A 180 -18.00 2.34 7.83
C LEU A 180 -18.76 3.43 7.06
N ALA A 181 -18.83 3.34 5.73
CA ALA A 181 -19.58 4.28 4.90
C ALA A 181 -21.06 4.37 5.29
N ALA A 182 -21.71 3.22 5.47
CA ALA A 182 -23.13 3.14 5.85
C ALA A 182 -23.43 3.68 7.25
N GLN A 183 -22.43 3.71 8.13
CA GLN A 183 -22.57 4.23 9.49
C GLN A 183 -22.29 5.73 9.58
N LEU A 184 -21.31 6.23 8.82
CA LEU A 184 -21.03 7.67 8.71
C LEU A 184 -22.18 8.43 8.03
N VAL A 185 -22.96 7.76 7.18
CA VAL A 185 -24.08 8.36 6.45
C VAL A 185 -25.40 7.68 6.82
N PRO A 186 -26.09 8.14 7.86
CA PRO A 186 -27.35 7.59 8.28
C PRO A 186 -28.46 7.98 7.30
N SER A 187 -29.35 7.03 7.02
CA SER A 187 -30.54 7.24 6.21
C SER A 187 -31.66 6.32 6.69
N PRO A 188 -32.92 6.80 6.76
CA PRO A 188 -34.08 5.94 7.03
C PRO A 188 -34.33 4.96 5.87
N ASP A 189 -33.88 5.30 4.66
CA ASP A 189 -33.99 4.42 3.50
C ASP A 189 -32.96 3.28 3.58
N ALA A 190 -33.47 2.06 3.78
CA ALA A 190 -32.66 0.85 3.81
C ALA A 190 -31.96 0.55 2.48
N HIS A 191 -32.59 0.89 1.34
CA HIS A 191 -31.98 0.71 0.03
C HIS A 191 -30.77 1.63 -0.12
N PHE A 192 -30.89 2.91 0.20
CA PHE A 192 -29.78 3.87 0.18
C PHE A 192 -28.58 3.38 1.02
N ARG A 193 -28.82 2.92 2.26
CA ARG A 193 -27.73 2.44 3.13
C ARG A 193 -27.01 1.22 2.57
N ARG A 194 -27.77 0.25 2.04
CA ARG A 194 -27.20 -0.96 1.43
C ARG A 194 -26.43 -0.62 0.15
N LEU A 195 -26.95 0.30 -0.67
CA LEU A 195 -26.27 0.75 -1.88
C LEU A 195 -24.97 1.47 -1.54
N LEU A 196 -24.98 2.38 -0.56
CA LEU A 196 -23.78 3.07 -0.10
C LEU A 196 -22.70 2.09 0.37
N ARG A 197 -23.05 1.11 1.19
CA ARG A 197 -22.11 0.05 1.64
C ARG A 197 -21.50 -0.68 0.45
N LEU A 198 -22.33 -1.08 -0.50
CA LEU A 198 -21.89 -1.83 -1.69
C LEU A 198 -20.98 -0.99 -2.58
N VAL A 199 -21.35 0.26 -2.86
CA VAL A 199 -20.56 1.16 -3.72
C VAL A 199 -19.23 1.52 -3.06
N ALA A 200 -19.20 1.79 -1.75
CA ALA A 200 -17.95 2.09 -1.02
C ALA A 200 -17.00 0.89 -1.03
N LYS A 201 -17.53 -0.33 -0.82
CA LYS A 201 -16.76 -1.56 -0.94
C LYS A 201 -16.16 -1.73 -2.33
N ILE A 202 -16.95 -1.56 -3.39
CA ILE A 202 -16.48 -1.72 -4.76
C ILE A 202 -15.45 -0.64 -5.11
N ALA A 203 -15.68 0.62 -4.71
CA ALA A 203 -14.75 1.72 -4.93
C ALA A 203 -13.38 1.46 -4.28
N PHE A 204 -13.37 0.97 -3.03
CA PHE A 204 -12.13 0.60 -2.35
C PHE A 204 -11.49 -0.66 -2.95
N GLY A 205 -12.28 -1.70 -3.24
CA GLY A 205 -11.81 -2.97 -3.79
C GLY A 205 -11.17 -2.82 -5.18
N LEU A 206 -11.70 -1.91 -6.00
CA LEU A 206 -11.24 -1.61 -7.36
C LEU A 206 -10.22 -0.47 -7.43
N HIS A 207 -9.69 -0.01 -6.30
CA HIS A 207 -8.69 1.04 -6.30
C HIS A 207 -7.32 0.47 -6.74
N PRO A 208 -6.72 0.93 -7.86
CA PRO A 208 -5.59 0.25 -8.49
C PRO A 208 -4.27 0.37 -7.71
N THR A 209 -4.13 1.38 -6.85
CA THR A 209 -2.96 1.47 -5.94
C THR A 209 -2.91 0.33 -4.91
N HIS A 210 -4.02 -0.39 -4.70
CA HIS A 210 -4.06 -1.51 -3.75
C HIS A 210 -3.37 -2.76 -4.30
N VAL A 211 -3.06 -2.81 -5.59
CA VAL A 211 -2.49 -4.00 -6.22
C VAL A 211 -1.15 -4.39 -5.60
N GLU A 212 -0.26 -3.42 -5.37
CA GLU A 212 1.05 -3.67 -4.76
C GLU A 212 0.92 -4.38 -3.40
N VAL A 213 0.04 -3.89 -2.52
CA VAL A 213 -0.15 -4.48 -1.17
C VAL A 213 -0.90 -5.81 -1.18
N THR A 214 -1.71 -6.05 -2.22
CA THR A 214 -2.59 -7.22 -2.30
C THR A 214 -1.93 -8.38 -3.03
N ALA A 215 -1.22 -8.10 -4.13
CA ALA A 215 -0.59 -9.10 -4.97
C ALA A 215 0.79 -9.53 -4.43
N ASN A 216 1.60 -8.58 -3.97
CA ASN A 216 2.93 -8.88 -3.43
C ASN A 216 2.85 -9.18 -1.92
N ALA A 217 3.32 -10.37 -1.53
CA ALA A 217 3.27 -10.82 -0.15
C ALA A 217 4.02 -9.88 0.81
N ALA A 218 5.12 -9.27 0.38
CA ALA A 218 6.00 -8.41 1.19
C ALA A 218 5.32 -7.16 1.74
N ASN A 219 4.25 -6.72 1.10
CA ASN A 219 3.55 -5.50 1.47
C ASN A 219 2.39 -5.71 2.45
N ARG A 220 2.24 -6.94 3.00
CA ARG A 220 1.29 -7.29 4.07
C ARG A 220 1.25 -6.32 5.26
N PRO A 221 2.39 -5.77 5.76
CA PRO A 221 2.38 -4.82 6.87
C PRO A 221 1.37 -3.68 6.73
N HIS A 222 1.19 -3.13 5.53
CA HIS A 222 0.28 -2.02 5.27
C HIS A 222 -1.19 -2.44 5.35
N LEU A 223 -1.53 -3.66 4.90
CA LEU A 223 -2.88 -4.23 5.02
C LEU A 223 -3.24 -4.51 6.48
N LEU A 224 -2.32 -5.10 7.26
CA LEU A 224 -2.55 -5.40 8.68
C LEU A 224 -2.70 -4.13 9.51
N ALA A 225 -1.86 -3.11 9.25
CA ALA A 225 -1.98 -1.80 9.90
C ALA A 225 -3.34 -1.15 9.61
N LEU A 226 -3.81 -1.19 8.36
CA LEU A 226 -5.13 -0.64 8.03
C LEU A 226 -6.27 -1.45 8.64
N LEU A 227 -6.14 -2.78 8.69
CA LEU A 227 -7.13 -3.67 9.30
C LEU A 227 -7.28 -3.36 10.78
N ALA A 228 -6.15 -3.22 11.48
CA ALA A 228 -6.09 -2.79 12.87
C ALA A 228 -6.74 -1.41 13.06
N SER A 229 -6.45 -0.43 12.20
CA SER A 229 -7.06 0.91 12.27
C SER A 229 -8.58 0.87 12.15
N LEU A 230 -9.11 0.16 11.17
CA LEU A 230 -10.56 0.05 10.98
C LEU A 230 -11.21 -0.78 12.09
N ALA A 231 -10.53 -1.79 12.63
CA ALA A 231 -11.04 -2.62 13.71
C ALA A 231 -11.05 -1.87 15.06
N ALA A 232 -10.12 -0.94 15.26
CA ALA A 232 -10.06 -0.05 16.42
C ALA A 232 -11.22 0.96 16.47
N LEU A 233 -11.82 1.32 15.32
CA LEU A 233 -12.99 2.21 15.26
C LEU A 233 -14.24 1.60 15.90
N ASP A 234 -14.32 0.27 15.98
CA ASP A 234 -15.47 -0.48 16.51
C ASP A 234 -16.80 -0.11 15.82
N ALA A 235 -16.74 0.07 14.50
CA ALA A 235 -17.83 0.46 13.62
C ALA A 235 -19.16 -0.26 13.98
N GLY A 236 -19.14 -1.57 14.20
CA GLY A 236 -20.34 -2.37 14.45
C GLY A 236 -21.03 -2.23 15.82
N SER A 237 -20.41 -1.56 16.80
CA SER A 237 -20.92 -1.49 18.17
C SER A 237 -21.92 -0.35 18.38
N SER A 238 -22.88 -0.53 19.30
CA SER A 238 -23.81 0.54 19.65
C SER A 238 -23.14 1.53 20.62
N ILE A 239 -23.64 2.77 20.70
CA ILE A 239 -23.16 3.73 21.72
C ILE A 239 -23.37 3.15 23.13
N ALA A 240 -24.43 2.37 23.33
CA ALA A 240 -24.73 1.75 24.62
C ALA A 240 -23.65 0.74 25.07
N SER A 241 -22.91 0.12 24.14
CA SER A 241 -21.75 -0.69 24.52
C SER A 241 -20.51 0.14 24.84
N SER A 242 -20.44 1.41 24.45
CA SER A 242 -19.28 2.29 24.71
C SER A 242 -19.07 2.64 26.19
N THR A 243 -20.02 2.31 27.07
CA THR A 243 -19.90 2.41 28.54
C THR A 243 -19.39 1.13 29.21
N THR A 244 -19.15 0.05 28.44
CA THR A 244 -18.65 -1.24 28.95
C THR A 244 -17.15 -1.41 28.73
N VAL A 245 -16.49 -2.31 29.46
CA VAL A 245 -15.02 -2.57 29.38
C VAL A 245 -14.54 -3.02 28.00
N TRP A 246 -15.42 -3.74 27.29
CA TRP A 246 -15.05 -4.49 26.10
C TRP A 246 -14.59 -3.64 24.91
N PRO A 247 -15.21 -2.49 24.57
CA PRO A 247 -14.75 -1.69 23.44
C PRO A 247 -13.40 -1.00 23.64
N TRP A 248 -13.02 -0.66 24.87
CA TRP A 248 -11.71 -0.04 25.13
C TRP A 248 -10.59 -1.08 25.07
N LEU A 249 -10.81 -2.27 25.62
CA LEU A 249 -9.87 -3.39 25.50
C LEU A 249 -9.69 -3.79 24.03
N ARG A 250 -10.78 -3.85 23.26
CA ARG A 250 -10.74 -4.06 21.82
C ARG A 250 -9.92 -2.99 21.10
N THR A 251 -10.16 -1.71 21.42
CA THR A 251 -9.40 -0.59 20.83
C THR A 251 -7.91 -0.73 21.14
N LEU A 252 -7.56 -1.01 22.40
CA LEU A 252 -6.17 -1.21 22.83
C LEU A 252 -5.51 -2.38 22.10
N LEU A 253 -6.19 -3.52 22.01
CA LEU A 253 -5.70 -4.71 21.30
C LEU A 253 -5.35 -4.38 19.84
N PHE A 254 -6.25 -3.69 19.13
CA PHE A 254 -6.00 -3.32 17.74
C PHE A 254 -4.97 -2.19 17.59
N LEU A 255 -4.85 -1.27 18.55
CA LEU A 255 -3.74 -0.30 18.55
C LEU A 255 -2.40 -1.02 18.65
N VAL A 256 -2.26 -1.97 19.59
CA VAL A 256 -1.06 -2.79 19.73
C VAL A 256 -0.78 -3.57 18.44
N ALA A 257 -1.79 -4.26 17.88
CA ALA A 257 -1.65 -4.98 16.62
C ALA A 257 -1.20 -4.06 15.47
N GLY A 258 -1.72 -2.83 15.42
CA GLY A 258 -1.36 -1.81 14.43
C GLY A 258 0.10 -1.40 14.52
N PHE A 259 0.58 -1.04 15.72
CA PHE A 259 1.99 -0.69 15.94
C PHE A 259 2.95 -1.85 15.68
N LEU A 260 2.54 -3.10 15.94
CA LEU A 260 3.30 -4.31 15.60
C LEU A 260 3.26 -4.67 14.11
N SER A 261 2.31 -4.10 13.35
CA SER A 261 2.17 -4.36 11.92
C SER A 261 3.11 -3.50 11.09
N CYS A 262 3.09 -2.18 11.31
CA CYS A 262 3.88 -1.23 10.54
C CYS A 262 4.10 0.09 11.30
N GLU A 263 5.30 0.64 11.18
CA GLU A 263 5.72 1.94 11.69
C GLU A 263 4.84 3.10 11.20
N THR A 264 4.27 2.98 10.00
CA THR A 264 3.37 3.99 9.41
C THR A 264 2.00 4.05 10.10
N PHE A 265 1.67 3.06 10.96
CA PHE A 265 0.44 3.06 11.76
C PHE A 265 0.34 4.28 12.68
N LEU A 266 1.48 4.85 13.10
CA LEU A 266 1.51 6.08 13.90
C LEU A 266 0.68 7.21 13.26
N PHE A 267 0.72 7.34 11.93
CA PHE A 267 -0.03 8.38 11.20
C PHE A 267 -1.51 8.03 11.01
N GLN A 268 -1.91 6.77 11.23
CA GLN A 268 -3.31 6.34 11.20
C GLN A 268 -4.04 6.62 12.53
N THR A 269 -3.32 6.93 13.61
CA THR A 269 -3.92 7.31 14.90
C THR A 269 -4.81 8.56 14.81
N VAL A 270 -4.41 9.55 14.00
CA VAL A 270 -5.17 10.79 13.75
C VAL A 270 -6.54 10.50 13.11
N PRO A 271 -6.63 9.82 11.95
CA PRO A 271 -7.93 9.48 11.38
C PRO A 271 -8.74 8.53 12.25
N ILE A 272 -8.13 7.65 13.07
CA ILE A 272 -8.87 6.83 14.04
C ILE A 272 -9.64 7.72 15.02
N VAL A 273 -8.98 8.69 15.65
CA VAL A 273 -9.60 9.62 16.60
C VAL A 273 -10.70 10.43 15.93
N VAL A 274 -10.43 11.00 14.76
CA VAL A 274 -11.38 11.86 14.05
C VAL A 274 -12.60 11.06 13.60
N THR A 275 -12.39 9.91 12.97
CA THR A 275 -13.48 9.06 12.44
C THR A 275 -14.34 8.52 13.56
N TYR A 276 -13.74 8.06 14.66
CA TYR A 276 -14.48 7.61 15.84
C TYR A 276 -15.35 8.73 16.43
N THR A 277 -14.78 9.93 16.61
CA THR A 277 -15.52 11.09 17.11
C THR A 277 -16.71 11.44 16.22
N VAL A 278 -16.52 11.39 14.89
CA VAL A 278 -17.59 11.63 13.92
C VAL A 278 -18.65 10.52 13.97
N LEU A 279 -18.27 9.26 14.09
CA LEU A 279 -19.21 8.13 14.23
C LEU A 279 -20.12 8.31 15.44
N VAL A 280 -19.53 8.61 16.62
CA VAL A 280 -20.30 8.85 17.86
C VAL A 280 -21.24 10.05 17.67
N TYR A 281 -20.77 11.13 17.05
CA TYR A 281 -21.60 12.29 16.75
C TYR A 281 -22.80 11.93 15.86
N VAL A 282 -22.56 11.20 14.77
CA VAL A 282 -23.58 10.78 13.81
C VAL A 282 -24.62 9.88 14.50
N GLN A 283 -24.17 8.92 15.30
CA GLN A 283 -25.05 8.01 16.02
C GLN A 283 -25.91 8.74 17.07
N LEU A 284 -25.37 9.73 17.78
CA LEU A 284 -26.14 10.48 18.79
C LEU A 284 -27.17 11.44 18.18
N TYR A 285 -26.79 12.19 17.15
CA TYR A 285 -27.61 13.33 16.69
C TYR A 285 -28.38 13.09 15.40
N HIS A 286 -27.91 12.18 14.54
CA HIS A 286 -28.56 11.88 13.27
C HIS A 286 -29.39 10.59 13.31
N ASN A 287 -29.06 9.61 14.17
CA ASN A 287 -29.84 8.37 14.32
C ASN A 287 -30.95 8.41 15.39
N ALA A 288 -30.99 9.40 16.29
CA ALA A 288 -31.99 9.45 17.36
C ALA A 288 -33.44 9.61 16.83
N PRO A 289 -34.42 8.85 17.35
CA PRO A 289 -35.79 8.85 16.87
C PRO A 289 -36.45 10.24 16.99
N THR A 290 -37.07 10.65 15.89
CA THR A 290 -37.72 11.94 15.72
C THR A 290 -39.08 11.98 16.42
N SER A 291 -39.13 12.52 17.63
CA SER A 291 -40.38 13.13 18.13
C SER A 291 -40.50 14.54 17.53
N GLY A 292 -41.57 14.77 16.77
CA GLY A 292 -41.65 15.68 15.62
C GLY A 292 -41.78 17.18 15.87
N SER A 293 -41.85 17.67 17.11
CA SER A 293 -42.11 19.10 17.40
C SER A 293 -40.91 19.84 18.00
N SER A 294 -40.06 19.18 18.78
CA SER A 294 -38.95 19.82 19.51
C SER A 294 -37.74 20.21 18.64
N ARG A 295 -37.58 19.63 17.44
CA ARG A 295 -36.39 19.81 16.59
C ARG A 295 -36.24 21.21 15.98
N ARG A 296 -37.34 21.93 15.72
CA ARG A 296 -37.29 23.31 15.18
C ARG A 296 -36.97 24.33 16.26
N VAL A 297 -37.55 24.17 17.45
CA VAL A 297 -37.40 25.09 18.57
C VAL A 297 -36.01 24.97 19.21
N TYR A 298 -35.46 23.76 19.31
CA TYR A 298 -34.13 23.55 19.92
C TYR A 298 -32.95 23.99 19.03
N ARG A 299 -33.13 24.03 17.71
CA ARG A 299 -32.09 24.35 16.71
C ARG A 299 -31.81 25.86 16.58
N GLN A 300 -32.67 26.72 17.11
CA GLN A 300 -32.56 28.19 16.99
C GLN A 300 -31.79 28.88 18.13
N ARG A 301 -31.41 28.17 19.20
CA ARG A 301 -30.77 28.79 20.38
C ARG A 301 -29.25 28.93 20.18
N ASN A 302 -28.71 30.15 20.36
CA ASN A 302 -27.26 30.42 20.31
C ASN A 302 -26.50 29.50 21.29
N GLY A 303 -25.36 28.93 20.87
CA GLY A 303 -24.51 28.04 21.69
C GLY A 303 -24.90 26.56 21.73
N TRP A 304 -25.93 26.13 20.97
CA TRP A 304 -26.37 24.73 20.97
C TRP A 304 -25.31 23.73 20.46
N TRP A 305 -24.56 24.08 19.41
CA TRP A 305 -23.51 23.23 18.84
C TRP A 305 -22.34 23.00 19.81
N TYR A 306 -22.01 24.00 20.64
CA TYR A 306 -21.01 23.87 21.69
C TYR A 306 -21.46 22.84 22.73
N ARG A 307 -22.71 22.92 23.19
CA ARG A 307 -23.29 21.92 24.10
C ARG A 307 -23.24 20.51 23.53
N GLN A 308 -23.49 20.34 22.23
CA GLN A 308 -23.38 19.04 21.57
C GLN A 308 -21.95 18.48 21.64
N LEU A 309 -20.94 19.29 21.31
CA LEU A 309 -19.53 18.88 21.40
C LEU A 309 -19.15 18.50 22.83
N TRP A 310 -19.56 19.29 23.82
CA TRP A 310 -19.27 18.99 25.23
C TRP A 310 -19.91 17.70 25.71
N SER A 311 -21.09 17.34 25.20
CA SER A 311 -21.68 16.02 25.50
C SER A 311 -20.97 14.85 24.83
N LEU A 312 -20.14 15.07 23.80
CA LEU A 312 -19.29 14.00 23.24
C LEU A 312 -18.10 13.68 24.14
N VAL A 313 -17.53 14.70 24.79
CA VAL A 313 -16.30 14.60 25.61
C VAL A 313 -16.32 13.40 26.57
N PRO A 314 -17.33 13.21 27.44
CA PRO A 314 -17.33 12.09 28.38
C PRO A 314 -17.33 10.72 27.69
N ILE A 315 -17.86 10.62 26.46
CA ILE A 315 -17.96 9.38 25.68
C ILE A 315 -16.63 9.09 24.97
N VAL A 316 -16.03 10.10 24.34
CA VAL A 316 -14.85 9.89 23.49
C VAL A 316 -13.52 10.01 24.24
N ARG A 317 -13.47 10.76 25.36
CA ARG A 317 -12.22 11.14 26.04
C ARG A 317 -11.29 9.97 26.34
N LEU A 318 -11.83 8.83 26.80
CA LEU A 318 -11.00 7.68 27.18
C LEU A 318 -10.34 7.04 25.95
N ARG A 319 -11.10 6.85 24.86
CA ARG A 319 -10.53 6.29 23.63
C ARG A 319 -9.54 7.25 22.98
N VAL A 320 -9.85 8.55 22.96
CA VAL A 320 -8.92 9.57 22.45
C VAL A 320 -7.64 9.57 23.27
N ALA A 321 -7.73 9.57 24.60
CA ALA A 321 -6.57 9.49 25.48
C ALA A 321 -5.74 8.23 25.22
N LEU A 322 -6.37 7.06 25.06
CA LEU A 322 -5.67 5.80 24.74
C LEU A 322 -4.93 5.88 23.40
N VAL A 323 -5.58 6.38 22.35
CA VAL A 323 -4.97 6.49 21.01
C VAL A 323 -3.79 7.47 21.04
N VAL A 324 -3.97 8.64 21.67
CA VAL A 324 -2.90 9.64 21.80
C VAL A 324 -1.74 9.11 22.66
N ALA A 325 -2.04 8.51 23.82
CA ALA A 325 -1.03 7.95 24.71
C ALA A 325 -0.22 6.83 24.02
N SER A 326 -0.88 5.95 23.26
CA SER A 326 -0.19 4.88 22.51
C SER A 326 0.71 5.42 21.40
N GLY A 327 0.29 6.46 20.68
CA GLY A 327 1.14 7.14 19.69
C GLY A 327 2.36 7.80 20.33
N ILE A 328 2.19 8.50 21.45
CA ILE A 328 3.29 9.11 22.20
C ILE A 328 4.23 8.02 22.71
N LEU A 329 3.71 6.97 23.33
CA LEU A 329 4.49 5.86 23.86
C LEU A 329 5.31 5.16 22.76
N TYR A 330 4.70 4.90 21.61
CA TYR A 330 5.41 4.30 20.48
C TYR A 330 6.55 5.21 20.00
N TYR A 331 6.28 6.50 19.81
CA TYR A 331 7.28 7.47 19.37
C TYR A 331 8.44 7.60 20.38
N THR A 332 8.13 7.76 21.67
CA THR A 332 9.15 7.90 22.71
C THR A 332 9.98 6.63 22.86
N ALA A 333 9.37 5.45 22.81
CA ALA A 333 10.09 4.18 22.84
C ALA A 333 11.03 4.03 21.64
N ARG A 334 10.57 4.36 20.43
CA ARG A 334 11.39 4.30 19.20
C ARG A 334 12.55 5.27 19.23
N SER A 335 12.31 6.48 19.76
CA SER A 335 13.34 7.50 19.95
C SER A 335 14.37 7.08 21.00
N ALA A 336 13.94 6.51 22.12
CA ALA A 336 14.83 6.09 23.21
C ALA A 336 15.73 4.90 22.81
N LEU A 337 15.27 4.07 21.88
CA LEU A 337 16.00 2.90 21.39
C LEU A 337 16.89 3.18 20.16
N ASP A 338 16.97 4.43 19.70
CA ASP A 338 17.66 4.82 18.46
C ASP A 338 17.22 4.01 17.23
N THR A 339 15.91 3.89 17.07
CA THR A 339 15.30 3.12 15.98
C THR A 339 14.40 3.97 15.09
N LEU A 340 14.27 5.26 15.35
CA LEU A 340 13.34 6.14 14.64
C LEU A 340 13.82 6.49 13.23
N SER A 341 15.12 6.72 13.06
CA SER A 341 15.72 7.16 11.79
C SER A 341 16.59 6.09 11.17
N ILE A 342 16.53 6.01 9.84
CA ILE A 342 17.44 5.20 9.05
C ILE A 342 18.86 5.81 9.14
N PRO A 343 19.91 4.99 9.36
CA PRO A 343 21.30 5.45 9.39
C PRO A 343 21.70 6.22 8.12
N ASP A 344 22.58 7.20 8.27
CA ASP A 344 23.12 7.97 7.14
C ASP A 344 23.95 7.06 6.21
N GLY A 345 23.85 7.30 4.90
CA GLY A 345 24.49 6.48 3.87
C GLY A 345 23.71 5.23 3.45
N LEU A 346 22.67 4.82 4.18
CA LEU A 346 21.86 3.64 3.82
C LEU A 346 20.79 3.96 2.76
N ILE A 347 20.20 5.16 2.77
CA ILE A 347 19.32 5.63 1.70
C ILE A 347 20.18 6.28 0.63
N ARG A 348 20.20 5.67 -0.56
CA ARG A 348 21.00 6.18 -1.68
C ARG A 348 20.24 7.28 -2.43
N PRO A 349 20.93 8.27 -3.03
CA PRO A 349 20.31 9.19 -4.00
C PRO A 349 19.64 8.45 -5.17
N ALA A 350 20.16 7.26 -5.51
CA ALA A 350 19.58 6.32 -6.46
C ALA A 350 18.13 5.90 -6.11
N GLU A 351 17.79 5.85 -4.82
CA GLU A 351 16.49 5.42 -4.28
C GLU A 351 15.61 6.63 -3.96
N ASN A 352 16.16 7.63 -3.24
CA ASN A 352 15.44 8.86 -2.92
C ASN A 352 16.33 10.10 -3.15
N PRO A 353 16.22 10.75 -4.32
CA PRO A 353 17.02 11.95 -4.62
C PRO A 353 16.62 13.15 -3.76
N PHE A 354 15.37 13.23 -3.29
CA PHE A 354 14.85 14.40 -2.60
C PHE A 354 15.28 14.51 -1.14
N PHE A 355 15.79 13.42 -0.56
CA PHE A 355 16.20 13.42 0.84
C PHE A 355 17.41 14.33 1.09
N ALA A 356 18.33 14.42 0.13
CA ALA A 356 19.51 15.28 0.21
C ALA A 356 19.19 16.78 0.11
N LEU A 357 18.00 17.14 -0.39
CA LEU A 357 17.61 18.53 -0.58
C LEU A 357 17.37 19.25 0.75
N GLN A 358 17.67 20.55 0.75
CA GLN A 358 17.58 21.41 1.93
C GLN A 358 16.71 22.65 1.68
N GLY A 359 16.22 23.27 2.75
CA GLY A 359 15.47 24.54 2.71
C GLY A 359 14.24 24.54 1.80
N TRP A 360 14.04 25.64 1.07
CA TRP A 360 12.89 25.82 0.16
C TRP A 360 12.87 24.86 -1.02
N HIS A 361 14.04 24.40 -1.44
CA HIS A 361 14.18 23.46 -2.54
C HIS A 361 13.61 22.08 -2.18
N ARG A 362 13.85 21.64 -0.95
CA ARG A 362 13.20 20.47 -0.35
C ARG A 362 11.68 20.65 -0.31
N VAL A 363 11.21 21.76 0.27
CA VAL A 363 9.78 22.03 0.43
C VAL A 363 9.05 21.98 -0.91
N ARG A 364 9.58 22.64 -1.94
CA ARG A 364 8.97 22.69 -3.27
C ARG A 364 8.81 21.30 -3.90
N ASN A 365 9.85 20.45 -3.81
CA ASN A 365 9.78 19.10 -4.36
C ASN A 365 8.77 18.24 -3.59
N TYR A 366 8.80 18.26 -2.25
CA TYR A 366 7.87 17.47 -1.45
C TYR A 366 6.41 17.96 -1.53
N LEU A 367 6.15 19.24 -1.81
CA LEU A 367 4.80 19.72 -2.12
C LEU A 367 4.21 18.99 -3.33
N TYR A 368 5.02 18.82 -4.39
CA TYR A 368 4.60 18.07 -5.57
C TYR A 368 4.40 16.58 -5.25
N ILE A 369 5.32 15.97 -4.49
CA ILE A 369 5.21 14.56 -4.09
C ILE A 369 3.95 14.29 -3.27
N VAL A 370 3.64 15.11 -2.28
CA VAL A 370 2.39 14.98 -1.49
C VAL A 370 1.18 15.13 -2.40
N ALA A 371 1.19 16.09 -3.33
CA ALA A 371 0.10 16.30 -4.26
C ALA A 371 -0.13 15.12 -5.21
N VAL A 372 0.93 14.46 -5.69
CA VAL A 372 0.85 13.23 -6.47
C VAL A 372 0.19 12.11 -5.66
N HIS A 373 0.54 11.94 -4.39
CA HIS A 373 -0.09 10.91 -3.54
C HIS A 373 -1.55 11.22 -3.23
N VAL A 374 -1.89 12.49 -2.99
CA VAL A 374 -3.30 12.91 -2.84
C VAL A 374 -4.06 12.62 -4.13
N ALA A 375 -3.50 12.94 -5.31
CA ALA A 375 -4.11 12.64 -6.60
C ALA A 375 -4.32 11.12 -6.77
N LYS A 376 -3.30 10.30 -6.47
CA LYS A 376 -3.41 8.84 -6.48
C LYS A 376 -4.49 8.31 -5.52
N ALA A 377 -4.72 8.94 -4.36
CA ALA A 377 -5.80 8.55 -3.44
C ALA A 377 -7.20 8.75 -4.05
N TRP A 378 -7.33 9.72 -4.97
CA TRP A 378 -8.53 9.96 -5.77
C TRP A 378 -8.54 9.20 -7.10
N ASP A 379 -7.63 8.24 -7.28
CA ASP A 379 -7.42 7.49 -8.52
C ASP A 379 -7.03 8.38 -9.74
N LEU A 380 -6.51 9.57 -9.47
CA LEU A 380 -5.92 10.46 -10.46
C LEU A 380 -4.41 10.21 -10.54
N ASP A 381 -4.03 9.27 -11.39
CA ASP A 381 -2.64 8.87 -11.55
C ASP A 381 -1.90 9.75 -12.58
N VAL A 382 -1.19 10.76 -12.09
CA VAL A 382 -0.48 11.74 -12.94
C VAL A 382 0.87 11.21 -13.44
N LEU A 383 1.51 10.32 -12.67
CA LEU A 383 2.82 9.77 -13.02
C LEU A 383 2.70 8.43 -13.75
N GLY A 384 1.74 7.59 -13.37
CA GLY A 384 1.63 6.21 -13.84
C GLY A 384 1.88 5.21 -12.71
N PHE A 385 1.96 3.92 -13.05
CA PHE A 385 2.30 2.88 -12.09
C PHE A 385 3.73 2.42 -12.28
N SER A 386 4.49 2.38 -11.18
CA SER A 386 5.83 1.81 -11.13
C SER A 386 5.96 0.95 -9.88
N HIS A 387 6.74 -0.12 -9.90
CA HIS A 387 7.03 -0.88 -8.68
C HIS A 387 7.89 -0.07 -7.70
N GLU A 388 8.76 0.78 -8.24
CA GLU A 388 9.59 1.71 -7.47
C GLU A 388 9.86 2.96 -8.33
N TYR A 389 9.95 4.11 -7.69
CA TYR A 389 10.40 5.35 -8.32
C TYR A 389 11.80 5.63 -7.78
N GLY A 390 12.82 5.52 -8.63
CA GLY A 390 14.19 5.85 -8.26
C GLY A 390 14.64 7.21 -8.79
N TYR A 391 15.96 7.38 -8.83
CA TYR A 391 16.62 8.59 -9.26
C TYR A 391 16.08 9.12 -10.60
N ASN A 392 15.79 10.43 -10.62
CA ASN A 392 15.33 11.18 -11.79
C ASN A 392 14.04 10.66 -12.48
N CYS A 393 13.28 9.78 -11.82
CA CYS A 393 11.92 9.41 -12.26
C CYS A 393 10.96 10.60 -12.19
N VAL A 394 11.06 11.34 -11.09
CA VAL A 394 10.44 12.65 -10.95
C VAL A 394 11.60 13.63 -10.95
N PRO A 395 11.83 14.35 -12.07
CA PRO A 395 12.91 15.32 -12.13
C PRO A 395 12.74 16.37 -11.05
N GLU A 396 13.83 16.83 -10.49
CA GLU A 396 13.83 17.87 -9.48
C GLU A 396 13.15 19.15 -10.01
N ILE A 397 12.37 19.80 -9.14
CA ILE A 397 11.77 21.10 -9.43
C ILE A 397 12.76 22.16 -8.95
N ASN A 398 13.32 22.92 -9.89
CA ASN A 398 14.34 23.96 -9.67
C ASN A 398 13.78 25.38 -9.51
N GLU A 399 12.58 25.63 -10.02
CA GLU A 399 11.95 26.94 -10.00
C GLU A 399 10.49 26.86 -9.53
N TRP A 400 9.98 27.95 -8.95
CA TRP A 400 8.57 28.04 -8.54
C TRP A 400 7.59 28.25 -9.71
N THR A 401 8.13 28.53 -10.90
CA THR A 401 7.42 28.71 -12.18
C THR A 401 7.11 27.38 -12.87
N ASP A 402 7.62 26.26 -12.35
CA ASP A 402 7.40 24.93 -12.93
C ASP A 402 5.90 24.57 -12.94
N ARG A 403 5.39 24.20 -14.13
CA ARG A 403 3.98 23.84 -14.35
C ARG A 403 3.50 22.69 -13.49
N ARG A 404 4.41 21.81 -13.03
CA ARG A 404 4.08 20.70 -12.13
C ARG A 404 3.54 21.19 -10.79
N LEU A 405 3.91 22.40 -10.35
CA LEU A 405 3.40 23.01 -9.11
C LEU A 405 1.94 23.48 -9.23
N LEU A 406 1.36 23.48 -10.43
CA LEU A 406 -0.09 23.69 -10.59
C LEU A 406 -0.91 22.58 -9.93
N LEU A 407 -0.39 21.35 -9.85
CA LEU A 407 -1.06 20.24 -9.20
C LEU A 407 -1.24 20.47 -7.68
N PRO A 408 -0.18 20.69 -6.87
CA PRO A 408 -0.34 21.02 -5.46
C PRO A 408 -1.18 22.27 -5.24
N LEU A 409 -1.01 23.31 -6.07
CA LEU A 409 -1.80 24.54 -5.98
C LEU A 409 -3.29 24.26 -6.17
N THR A 410 -3.66 23.50 -7.20
CA THR A 410 -5.05 23.16 -7.51
C THR A 410 -5.68 22.35 -6.37
N ILE A 411 -4.97 21.34 -5.86
CA ILE A 411 -5.44 20.53 -4.73
C ILE A 411 -5.65 21.40 -3.49
N ALA A 412 -4.70 22.28 -3.16
CA ALA A 412 -4.81 23.19 -2.03
C ALA A 412 -6.01 24.13 -2.17
N VAL A 413 -6.20 24.73 -3.34
CA VAL A 413 -7.35 25.61 -3.64
C VAL A 413 -8.67 24.83 -3.51
N LEU A 414 -8.76 23.60 -4.02
CA LEU A 414 -9.97 22.78 -3.92
C LEU A 414 -10.33 22.45 -2.46
N TYR A 415 -9.34 22.06 -1.65
CA TYR A 415 -9.56 21.77 -0.23
C TYR A 415 -9.96 23.04 0.55
N LEU A 416 -9.27 24.15 0.29
CA LEU A 416 -9.58 25.43 0.92
C LEU A 416 -10.97 25.94 0.51
N ALA A 417 -11.30 25.91 -0.77
CA ALA A 417 -12.61 26.32 -1.27
C ALA A 417 -13.74 25.45 -0.67
N THR A 418 -13.51 24.14 -0.52
CA THR A 418 -14.46 23.23 0.12
C THR A 418 -14.62 23.54 1.62
N ALA A 419 -13.52 23.81 2.32
CA ALA A 419 -13.55 24.22 3.72
C ALA A 419 -14.30 25.55 3.90
N VAL A 420 -13.98 26.57 3.10
CA VAL A 420 -14.64 27.87 3.10
C VAL A 420 -16.12 27.73 2.75
N PHE A 421 -16.49 26.90 1.78
CA PHE A 421 -17.89 26.62 1.44
C PHE A 421 -18.67 26.11 2.65
N PHE A 422 -18.12 25.14 3.40
CA PHE A 422 -18.78 24.63 4.60
C PHE A 422 -18.83 25.66 5.73
N LEU A 423 -17.80 26.48 5.92
CA LEU A 423 -17.81 27.58 6.89
C LEU A 423 -18.87 28.65 6.55
N VAL A 424 -19.02 29.00 5.27
CA VAL A 424 -20.06 29.93 4.81
C VAL A 424 -21.45 29.32 4.96
N GLN A 425 -21.64 28.04 4.62
CA GLN A 425 -22.91 27.34 4.86
C GLN A 425 -23.24 27.27 6.35
N HIS A 426 -22.23 27.08 7.20
CA HIS A 426 -22.38 27.17 8.65
C HIS A 426 -22.85 28.56 9.07
N ALA A 427 -22.21 29.64 8.61
CA ALA A 427 -22.61 31.01 8.93
C ALA A 427 -24.03 31.35 8.46
N ARG A 428 -24.40 30.95 7.23
CA ARG A 428 -25.70 31.27 6.61
C ARG A 428 -26.86 30.42 7.11
N ARG A 429 -26.67 29.10 7.23
CA ARG A 429 -27.76 28.14 7.53
C ARG A 429 -27.71 27.61 8.96
N ARG A 430 -26.73 28.04 9.77
CA ARG A 430 -26.42 27.52 11.12
C ARG A 430 -26.42 25.98 11.18
N GLN A 431 -25.97 25.36 10.09
CA GLN A 431 -25.94 23.91 9.93
C GLN A 431 -24.48 23.43 9.99
N VAL A 432 -23.92 23.47 11.21
CA VAL A 432 -22.49 23.21 11.51
C VAL A 432 -22.07 21.79 11.12
N TRP A 433 -22.94 20.79 11.31
CA TRP A 433 -22.56 19.37 11.30
C TRP A 433 -23.38 18.58 10.28
N SER A 434 -23.45 19.10 9.05
CA SER A 434 -24.03 18.34 7.94
C SER A 434 -23.19 17.09 7.63
N ILE A 435 -23.81 16.01 7.15
CA ILE A 435 -23.09 14.79 6.78
C ILE A 435 -21.95 15.05 5.76
N PRO A 436 -22.14 15.86 4.70
CA PRO A 436 -21.03 16.17 3.79
C PRO A 436 -19.84 16.87 4.46
N PHE A 437 -20.09 17.78 5.41
CA PHE A 437 -19.03 18.42 6.17
C PHE A 437 -18.27 17.41 7.04
N LEU A 438 -18.99 16.53 7.73
CA LEU A 438 -18.38 15.47 8.55
C LEU A 438 -17.54 14.52 7.71
N LEU A 439 -18.02 14.14 6.52
CA LEU A 439 -17.24 13.34 5.56
C LEU A 439 -15.99 14.08 5.08
N PHE A 440 -16.06 15.40 4.86
CA PHE A 440 -14.88 16.20 4.52
C PHE A 440 -13.84 16.23 5.66
N VAL A 441 -14.28 16.37 6.92
CA VAL A 441 -13.39 16.32 8.08
C VAL A 441 -12.71 14.95 8.22
N VAL A 442 -13.47 13.86 8.03
CA VAL A 442 -12.91 12.50 7.97
C VAL A 442 -11.92 12.38 6.81
N HIS A 443 -12.28 12.87 5.63
CA HIS A 443 -11.40 12.84 4.45
C HIS A 443 -10.06 13.55 4.69
N VAL A 444 -10.09 14.77 5.21
CA VAL A 444 -8.86 15.52 5.54
C VAL A 444 -8.01 14.78 6.57
N SER A 445 -8.62 14.15 7.59
CA SER A 445 -7.85 13.42 8.60
C SER A 445 -7.19 12.16 8.05
N TRP A 446 -7.82 11.46 7.10
CA TRP A 446 -7.20 10.31 6.42
C TRP A 446 -6.07 10.71 5.46
N MET A 447 -6.09 11.92 4.90
CA MET A 447 -4.95 12.43 4.11
C MET A 447 -3.69 12.62 4.96
N VAL A 448 -3.80 12.80 6.28
CA VAL A 448 -2.64 12.88 7.20
C VAL A 448 -1.82 11.58 7.18
N THR A 449 -2.39 10.46 6.75
CA THR A 449 -1.63 9.20 6.58
C THR A 449 -0.54 9.29 5.52
N LEU A 450 -0.58 10.31 4.64
CA LEU A 450 0.45 10.61 3.66
C LEU A 450 1.62 11.44 4.22
N PHE A 451 1.62 11.76 5.52
CA PHE A 451 2.72 12.47 6.17
C PHE A 451 4.11 11.83 6.01
N PRO A 452 4.29 10.48 5.98
CA PRO A 452 5.60 9.88 5.71
C PRO A 452 6.28 10.40 4.44
N VAL A 453 5.50 10.69 3.39
CA VAL A 453 6.00 11.17 2.10
C VAL A 453 6.04 12.70 1.98
N ALA A 454 5.77 13.42 3.08
CA ALA A 454 5.89 14.89 3.13
C ALA A 454 7.33 15.39 3.27
N GLY A 455 8.32 14.47 3.34
CA GLY A 455 9.73 14.83 3.41
C GLY A 455 10.19 15.30 4.78
N ILE A 456 9.43 14.99 5.84
CA ILE A 456 9.81 15.29 7.24
C ILE A 456 10.58 14.12 7.84
N VAL A 457 10.23 12.89 7.48
CA VAL A 457 10.90 11.66 7.94
C VAL A 457 11.81 11.11 6.85
N LYS A 458 12.94 10.50 7.22
CA LYS A 458 13.81 9.78 6.27
C LYS A 458 13.07 8.54 5.78
N VAL A 459 12.77 8.46 4.49
CA VAL A 459 12.08 7.31 3.87
C VAL A 459 12.85 6.91 2.62
N GLY A 460 13.10 5.61 2.44
CA GLY A 460 13.83 5.08 1.28
C GLY A 460 13.06 5.23 -0.04
N THR A 461 11.72 5.15 0.00
CA THR A 461 10.87 5.32 -1.18
C THR A 461 10.11 6.64 -1.12
N PHE A 462 10.29 7.53 -2.10
CA PHE A 462 9.63 8.85 -2.12
C PHE A 462 8.26 8.85 -2.79
N VAL A 463 7.99 7.93 -3.73
CA VAL A 463 6.65 7.65 -4.28
C VAL A 463 6.37 6.16 -4.24
N ALA A 464 5.26 5.77 -3.61
CA ALA A 464 4.84 4.36 -3.58
C ALA A 464 3.32 4.23 -3.52
N ASP A 465 2.76 3.29 -4.29
CA ASP A 465 1.31 3.08 -4.34
C ASP A 465 0.79 2.52 -3.00
N ARG A 466 1.58 1.66 -2.34
CA ARG A 466 1.26 1.11 -1.00
C ARG A 466 0.99 2.14 0.10
N ILE A 467 1.57 3.35 0.00
CA ILE A 467 1.39 4.42 1.00
C ILE A 467 -0.01 5.04 0.89
N VAL A 468 -0.63 4.98 -0.30
CA VAL A 468 -1.93 5.59 -0.59
C VAL A 468 -3.10 4.77 0.00
N VAL A 469 -2.88 3.49 0.28
CA VAL A 469 -3.93 2.52 0.68
C VAL A 469 -4.74 2.96 1.91
N ALA A 470 -4.11 3.60 2.90
CA ALA A 470 -4.84 4.12 4.05
C ALA A 470 -5.70 5.34 3.64
N SER A 471 -5.11 6.31 2.95
CA SER A 471 -5.79 7.53 2.53
C SER A 471 -7.01 7.28 1.62
N SER A 472 -6.97 6.21 0.81
CA SER A 472 -8.03 5.82 -0.11
C SER A 472 -9.31 5.33 0.57
N VAL A 473 -9.28 4.99 1.88
CA VAL A 473 -10.47 4.66 2.67
C VAL A 473 -11.49 5.79 2.58
N SER A 474 -11.02 7.02 2.84
CA SER A 474 -11.89 8.18 2.89
C SER A 474 -12.37 8.63 1.51
N THR A 475 -11.50 8.57 0.50
CA THR A 475 -11.87 8.90 -0.90
C THR A 475 -12.93 7.94 -1.41
N SER A 476 -12.78 6.64 -1.14
CA SER A 476 -13.76 5.61 -1.48
C SER A 476 -15.14 5.88 -0.85
N ILE A 477 -15.17 6.30 0.42
CA ILE A 477 -16.42 6.65 1.12
C ILE A 477 -17.06 7.91 0.53
N VAL A 478 -16.27 8.95 0.24
CA VAL A 478 -16.76 10.20 -0.35
C VAL A 478 -17.31 9.96 -1.75
N LEU A 479 -16.56 9.24 -2.60
CA LEU A 479 -17.00 8.86 -3.95
C LEU A 479 -18.30 8.04 -3.88
N ALA A 480 -18.37 7.07 -2.97
CA ALA A 480 -19.57 6.27 -2.79
C ALA A 480 -20.77 7.06 -2.30
N TYR A 481 -20.57 8.04 -1.40
CA TYR A 481 -21.64 8.94 -0.95
C TYR A 481 -22.21 9.73 -2.12
N VAL A 482 -21.35 10.35 -2.94
CA VAL A 482 -21.75 11.13 -4.11
C VAL A 482 -22.46 10.24 -5.13
N ALA A 483 -21.88 9.08 -5.46
CA ALA A 483 -22.44 8.13 -6.41
C ALA A 483 -23.81 7.59 -5.95
N THR A 484 -23.95 7.21 -4.67
CA THR A 484 -25.21 6.70 -4.13
C THR A 484 -26.30 7.77 -4.15
N ARG A 485 -26.00 8.99 -3.67
CA ARG A 485 -26.93 10.13 -3.71
C ARG A 485 -27.43 10.40 -5.11
N TRP A 486 -26.54 10.28 -6.07
CA TRP A 486 -26.82 10.50 -7.46
C TRP A 486 -27.66 9.37 -8.08
N MET A 487 -27.37 8.10 -7.77
CA MET A 487 -28.18 6.93 -8.20
C MET A 487 -29.59 6.91 -7.61
N THR A 488 -29.78 7.43 -6.39
CA THR A 488 -31.08 7.47 -5.70
C THR A 488 -31.86 8.77 -5.92
N ALA A 489 -31.35 9.70 -6.73
CA ALA A 489 -32.01 10.99 -6.96
C ALA A 489 -33.37 10.82 -7.68
N PRO A 490 -34.41 11.62 -7.34
CA PRO A 490 -35.73 11.50 -7.95
C PRO A 490 -35.70 11.71 -9.47
N ARG A 491 -36.41 10.82 -10.20
CA ARG A 491 -36.36 10.57 -11.65
C ARG A 491 -36.90 11.70 -12.56
N SER A 492 -36.60 12.98 -12.32
CA SER A 492 -37.02 14.06 -13.25
C SER A 492 -36.05 14.30 -14.43
N ARG A 493 -34.87 13.66 -14.45
CA ARG A 493 -33.83 13.82 -15.51
C ARG A 493 -33.26 12.48 -16.02
N THR A 494 -34.13 11.57 -16.45
CA THR A 494 -33.82 10.17 -16.83
C THR A 494 -32.68 10.02 -17.84
N ALA A 495 -32.53 10.90 -18.84
CA ALA A 495 -31.47 10.78 -19.85
C ALA A 495 -30.07 11.13 -19.31
N VAL A 496 -29.95 12.20 -18.52
CA VAL A 496 -28.68 12.61 -17.88
C VAL A 496 -28.27 11.58 -16.83
N THR A 497 -29.24 11.10 -16.04
CA THR A 497 -28.97 10.06 -15.05
C THR A 497 -28.45 8.78 -15.73
N ARG A 498 -29.08 8.35 -16.83
CA ARG A 498 -28.63 7.15 -17.58
C ARG A 498 -27.20 7.31 -18.13
N ARG A 499 -26.87 8.46 -18.72
CA ARG A 499 -25.52 8.72 -19.29
C ARG A 499 -24.44 8.67 -18.22
N VAL A 500 -24.67 9.27 -17.06
CA VAL A 500 -23.70 9.24 -15.97
C VAL A 500 -23.66 7.85 -15.28
N THR A 501 -24.75 7.04 -15.35
CA THR A 501 -24.73 5.68 -14.77
C THR A 501 -23.87 4.80 -15.65
N LEU A 502 -24.06 4.94 -16.96
CA LEU A 502 -23.21 4.31 -17.95
C LEU A 502 -21.75 4.72 -17.76
N LEU A 503 -21.47 6.01 -17.55
CA LEU A 503 -20.12 6.49 -17.23
C LEU A 503 -19.54 5.80 -15.99
N ALA A 504 -20.28 5.75 -14.89
CA ALA A 504 -19.84 5.08 -13.66
C ALA A 504 -19.57 3.58 -13.87
N LEU A 505 -20.39 2.90 -14.68
CA LEU A 505 -20.16 1.50 -15.06
C LEU A 505 -18.91 1.34 -15.94
N THR A 506 -18.72 2.21 -16.93
CA THR A 506 -17.52 2.18 -17.79
C THR A 506 -16.25 2.44 -17.00
N VAL A 507 -16.29 3.37 -16.04
CA VAL A 507 -15.18 3.60 -15.10
C VAL A 507 -14.95 2.34 -14.27
N GLY A 508 -15.98 1.70 -13.71
CA GLY A 508 -15.85 0.45 -12.96
C GLY A 508 -15.21 -0.69 -13.76
N VAL A 509 -15.58 -0.86 -15.04
CA VAL A 509 -14.97 -1.83 -15.94
C VAL A 509 -13.50 -1.49 -16.22
N PHE A 510 -13.21 -0.23 -16.50
CA PHE A 510 -11.84 0.25 -16.71
C PHE A 510 -10.95 0.03 -15.48
N GLN A 511 -11.47 0.31 -14.28
CA GLN A 511 -10.76 0.07 -13.02
C GLN A 511 -10.52 -1.41 -12.76
N THR A 512 -11.51 -2.26 -13.04
CA THR A 512 -11.36 -3.72 -12.97
C THR A 512 -10.23 -4.20 -13.90
N HIS A 513 -10.21 -3.70 -15.14
CA HIS A 513 -9.15 -4.02 -16.10
C HIS A 513 -7.78 -3.54 -15.62
N ARG A 514 -7.67 -2.31 -15.09
CA ARG A 514 -6.41 -1.78 -14.51
C ARG A 514 -5.90 -2.65 -13.36
N VAL A 515 -6.77 -3.03 -12.43
CA VAL A 515 -6.40 -3.89 -11.30
C VAL A 515 -5.94 -5.26 -11.80
N TYR A 516 -6.68 -5.87 -12.74
CA TYR A 516 -6.33 -7.18 -13.29
C TYR A 516 -4.96 -7.16 -13.99
N VAL A 517 -4.75 -6.24 -14.93
CA VAL A 517 -3.48 -6.09 -15.67
C VAL A 517 -2.33 -5.75 -14.73
N ARG A 518 -2.56 -4.88 -13.75
CA ARG A 518 -1.50 -4.55 -12.79
C ARG A 518 -1.17 -5.76 -11.91
N THR A 519 -2.17 -6.57 -11.54
CA THR A 519 -1.93 -7.77 -10.75
C THR A 519 -1.12 -8.79 -11.53
N THR A 520 -1.40 -9.01 -12.81
CA THR A 520 -0.58 -9.92 -13.65
C THR A 520 0.86 -9.43 -13.77
N GLN A 521 1.08 -8.11 -13.89
CA GLN A 521 2.43 -7.55 -13.89
C GLN A 521 3.18 -7.87 -12.59
N TRP A 522 2.54 -7.78 -11.42
CA TRP A 522 3.18 -8.09 -10.14
C TRP A 522 3.55 -9.56 -9.94
N MET A 523 3.07 -10.46 -10.81
CA MET A 523 3.37 -11.89 -10.73
C MET A 523 4.63 -12.30 -11.49
N ASP A 524 5.27 -11.39 -12.22
CA ASP A 524 6.50 -11.66 -12.95
C ASP A 524 7.41 -10.44 -13.01
N SER A 525 8.70 -10.63 -12.73
CA SER A 525 9.70 -9.56 -12.70
C SER A 525 9.82 -8.84 -14.05
N TYR A 526 9.71 -9.54 -15.18
CA TYR A 526 9.87 -8.94 -16.52
C TYR A 526 8.75 -7.93 -16.88
N PRO A 527 7.45 -8.30 -16.93
CA PRO A 527 6.38 -7.34 -17.19
C PRO A 527 6.28 -6.28 -16.08
N LEU A 528 6.69 -6.58 -14.83
CA LEU A 528 6.75 -5.57 -13.77
C LEU A 528 7.80 -4.50 -14.05
N LEU A 529 9.04 -4.91 -14.37
CA LEU A 529 10.15 -3.99 -14.65
C LEU A 529 9.91 -3.21 -15.94
N THR A 530 9.48 -3.89 -17.02
CA THR A 530 9.19 -3.21 -18.30
C THR A 530 8.04 -2.21 -18.18
N SER A 531 6.94 -2.56 -17.50
CA SER A 531 5.85 -1.60 -17.25
C SER A 531 6.30 -0.41 -16.39
N SER A 532 7.21 -0.65 -15.45
CA SER A 532 7.78 0.40 -14.61
C SER A 532 8.68 1.35 -15.39
N LEU A 533 9.44 0.85 -16.38
CA LEU A 533 10.26 1.68 -17.27
C LEU A 533 9.44 2.46 -18.31
N VAL A 534 8.21 2.04 -18.61
CA VAL A 534 7.27 2.89 -19.38
C VAL A 534 6.91 4.14 -18.58
N THR A 535 6.65 3.98 -17.28
CA THR A 535 6.32 5.06 -16.35
C THR A 535 7.55 5.91 -15.98
N CYS A 536 8.67 5.25 -15.69
CA CYS A 536 9.94 5.89 -15.39
C CYS A 536 11.08 5.33 -16.27
N PRO A 537 11.28 5.91 -17.47
CA PRO A 537 12.36 5.51 -18.37
C PRO A 537 13.77 5.87 -17.87
N ARG A 538 13.87 6.66 -16.80
CA ARG A 538 15.13 7.09 -16.18
C ARG A 538 15.46 6.33 -14.90
N PHE A 539 14.84 5.18 -14.67
CA PHE A 539 15.09 4.39 -13.47
C PHE A 539 16.32 3.49 -13.65
N ALA A 540 17.48 3.93 -13.14
CA ALA A 540 18.76 3.21 -13.24
C ALA A 540 18.67 1.77 -12.71
N LYS A 541 18.20 1.56 -11.48
CA LYS A 541 18.07 0.22 -10.88
C LYS A 541 17.14 -0.70 -11.70
N GLY A 542 16.07 -0.16 -12.29
CA GLY A 542 15.19 -0.94 -13.18
C GLY A 542 15.90 -1.43 -14.44
N HIS A 543 16.73 -0.59 -15.06
CA HIS A 543 17.58 -1.00 -16.17
C HIS A 543 18.64 -2.03 -15.76
N LEU A 544 19.24 -1.88 -14.57
CA LEU A 544 20.18 -2.87 -14.02
C LEU A 544 19.53 -4.25 -13.86
N GLU A 545 18.31 -4.30 -13.29
CA GLU A 545 17.58 -5.57 -13.11
C GLU A 545 17.15 -6.20 -14.44
N LEU A 546 16.74 -5.39 -15.44
CA LEU A 546 16.49 -5.92 -16.79
C LEU A 546 17.77 -6.45 -17.45
N SER A 547 18.92 -5.81 -17.23
CA SER A 547 20.20 -6.33 -17.71
C SER A 547 20.47 -7.74 -17.17
N LYS A 548 20.20 -7.98 -15.88
CA LYS A 548 20.31 -9.32 -15.27
C LYS A 548 19.42 -10.35 -15.97
N ILE A 549 18.18 -9.96 -16.29
CA ILE A 549 17.24 -10.78 -17.06
C ILE A 549 17.84 -11.16 -18.42
N TYR A 550 18.29 -10.18 -19.20
CA TYR A 550 18.85 -10.39 -20.52
C TYR A 550 20.24 -11.06 -20.52
N SER A 551 21.00 -11.00 -19.42
CA SER A 551 22.30 -11.67 -19.26
C SER A 551 22.22 -13.13 -18.80
N GLY A 552 21.02 -13.72 -18.84
CA GLY A 552 20.83 -15.15 -18.59
C GLY A 552 20.25 -15.50 -17.22
N LEU A 553 19.64 -14.56 -16.50
CA LEU A 553 18.78 -14.93 -15.36
C LEU A 553 17.60 -15.80 -15.82
N TYR A 554 17.08 -15.54 -17.03
CA TYR A 554 16.11 -16.40 -17.69
C TYR A 554 16.63 -16.85 -19.07
N PRO A 555 16.80 -18.17 -19.32
CA PRO A 555 17.38 -18.67 -20.56
C PRO A 555 16.66 -18.20 -21.83
N GLU A 556 15.33 -18.15 -21.80
CA GLU A 556 14.51 -17.75 -22.95
C GLU A 556 14.56 -16.25 -23.28
N ARG A 557 15.11 -15.43 -22.38
CA ARG A 557 15.31 -13.99 -22.57
C ARG A 557 16.76 -13.62 -22.82
N PHE A 558 17.66 -14.59 -22.98
CA PHE A 558 19.08 -14.32 -23.14
C PHE A 558 19.38 -13.46 -24.39
N ASN A 559 19.90 -12.26 -24.18
CA ASN A 559 20.33 -11.35 -25.24
C ASN A 559 21.35 -10.34 -24.68
N LEU A 560 22.64 -10.61 -24.88
CA LEU A 560 23.72 -9.76 -24.34
C LEU A 560 23.71 -8.35 -24.93
N THR A 561 23.31 -8.18 -26.20
CA THR A 561 23.19 -6.86 -26.83
C THR A 561 22.18 -5.97 -26.12
N THR A 562 21.01 -6.52 -25.78
CA THR A 562 19.99 -5.80 -25.00
C THR A 562 20.43 -5.58 -23.55
N ALA A 563 21.12 -6.55 -22.95
CA ALA A 563 21.70 -6.40 -21.61
C ALA A 563 22.69 -5.23 -21.54
N ARG A 564 23.57 -5.12 -22.55
CA ARG A 564 24.51 -4.00 -22.76
C ARG A 564 23.81 -2.67 -22.95
N TRP A 565 22.77 -2.63 -23.78
CA TRP A 565 21.98 -1.41 -24.00
C TRP A 565 21.40 -0.88 -22.68
N HIS A 566 20.86 -1.76 -21.84
CA HIS A 566 20.38 -1.39 -20.52
C HIS A 566 21.50 -0.88 -19.60
N LEU A 567 22.68 -1.50 -19.60
CA LEU A 567 23.81 -1.05 -18.78
C LEU A 567 24.34 0.32 -19.20
N ALA A 568 24.50 0.55 -20.50
CA ALA A 568 24.84 1.88 -21.02
C ALA A 568 23.81 2.91 -20.55
N ARG A 569 22.53 2.53 -20.54
CA ARG A 569 21.48 3.42 -20.07
C ARG A 569 21.58 3.73 -18.57
N VAL A 570 22.01 2.77 -17.75
CA VAL A 570 22.28 3.00 -16.32
C VAL A 570 23.37 4.06 -16.15
N GLU A 571 24.50 3.90 -16.85
CA GLU A 571 25.64 4.82 -16.79
C GLU A 571 25.27 6.23 -17.30
N ASP A 572 24.41 6.34 -18.33
CA ASP A 572 23.88 7.61 -18.81
C ASP A 572 22.98 8.32 -17.80
N ILE A 573 22.19 7.55 -17.04
CA ILE A 573 21.20 8.07 -16.10
C ILE A 573 21.88 8.55 -14.82
N ASP A 574 22.74 7.70 -14.27
CA ASP A 574 23.47 7.93 -13.03
C ASP A 574 24.92 7.39 -13.18
N PRO A 575 25.85 8.26 -13.60
CA PRO A 575 27.26 7.88 -13.74
C PRO A 575 27.94 7.46 -12.43
N THR A 576 27.32 7.78 -11.28
CA THR A 576 27.86 7.46 -9.94
C THR A 576 27.30 6.15 -9.37
N PHE A 577 26.41 5.48 -10.10
CA PHE A 577 25.75 4.27 -9.64
C PHE A 577 26.67 3.04 -9.68
N CYS A 578 27.44 2.85 -8.61
CA CYS A 578 28.52 1.85 -8.57
C CYS A 578 28.07 0.39 -8.72
N ASP A 579 26.80 0.07 -8.41
CA ASP A 579 26.22 -1.27 -8.59
C ASP A 579 26.31 -1.76 -10.05
N VAL A 580 26.34 -0.83 -11.02
CA VAL A 580 26.41 -1.16 -12.45
C VAL A 580 27.66 -1.95 -12.81
N HIS A 581 28.78 -1.68 -12.14
CA HIS A 581 30.08 -2.26 -12.49
C HIS A 581 30.11 -3.77 -12.32
N GLN A 582 29.46 -4.29 -11.28
CA GLN A 582 29.36 -5.75 -11.07
C GLN A 582 28.61 -6.41 -12.22
N GLN A 583 27.53 -5.78 -12.70
CA GLN A 583 26.73 -6.34 -13.79
C GLN A 583 27.40 -6.16 -15.16
N VAL A 584 28.13 -5.06 -15.38
CA VAL A 584 28.97 -4.89 -16.59
C VAL A 584 30.05 -5.96 -16.61
N ALA A 585 30.74 -6.22 -15.50
CA ALA A 585 31.70 -7.31 -15.40
C ALA A 585 31.04 -8.66 -15.74
N HIS A 586 29.86 -8.95 -15.19
CA HIS A 586 29.12 -10.18 -15.50
C HIS A 586 28.78 -10.34 -17.00
N VAL A 587 28.42 -9.26 -17.69
CA VAL A 587 28.17 -9.31 -19.15
C VAL A 587 29.48 -9.41 -19.93
N ALA A 588 30.51 -8.65 -19.55
CA ALA A 588 31.81 -8.63 -20.22
C ALA A 588 32.51 -10.00 -20.22
N ILE A 589 32.43 -10.76 -19.11
CA ILE A 589 33.01 -12.11 -19.06
C ILE A 589 32.27 -13.10 -19.96
N GLN A 590 30.95 -12.97 -20.09
CA GLN A 590 30.15 -13.81 -21.01
C GLN A 590 30.50 -13.55 -22.48
N GLU A 591 30.87 -12.31 -22.80
CA GLU A 591 31.34 -11.91 -24.13
C GLU A 591 32.83 -12.13 -24.37
N ARG A 592 33.56 -12.66 -23.38
CA ARG A 592 35.02 -12.86 -23.42
C ARG A 592 35.83 -11.57 -23.54
N ARG A 593 35.31 -10.46 -23.02
CA ARG A 593 36.03 -9.18 -22.89
C ARG A 593 36.71 -9.11 -21.53
N TYR A 594 37.82 -9.82 -21.39
CA TYR A 594 38.50 -10.01 -20.11
C TYR A 594 39.07 -8.73 -19.52
N GLU A 595 39.60 -7.81 -20.34
CA GLU A 595 40.14 -6.53 -19.86
C GLU A 595 39.05 -5.62 -19.28
N GLU A 596 37.92 -5.49 -19.98
CA GLU A 596 36.73 -4.75 -19.50
C GLU A 596 36.18 -5.39 -18.21
N PHE A 597 36.12 -6.74 -18.17
CA PHE A 597 35.73 -7.47 -16.97
C PHE A 597 36.63 -7.16 -15.78
N GLU A 598 37.94 -7.26 -15.94
CA GLU A 598 38.92 -7.01 -14.87
C GLU A 598 38.80 -5.58 -14.35
N GLU A 599 38.73 -4.58 -15.22
CA GLU A 599 38.61 -3.17 -14.83
C GLU A 599 37.30 -2.89 -14.08
N ARG A 600 36.17 -3.39 -14.58
CA ARG A 600 34.86 -3.19 -13.95
C ARG A 600 34.73 -3.99 -12.65
N LEU A 601 35.37 -5.14 -12.54
CA LEU A 601 35.41 -5.91 -11.30
C LEU A 601 36.16 -5.16 -10.20
N VAL A 602 37.25 -4.46 -10.52
CA VAL A 602 37.94 -3.57 -9.57
C VAL A 602 37.00 -2.47 -9.09
N GLN A 603 36.27 -1.81 -10.00
CA GLN A 603 35.29 -0.79 -9.61
C GLN A 603 34.17 -1.35 -8.73
N ALA A 604 33.73 -2.60 -8.96
CA ALA A 604 32.77 -3.28 -8.11
C ALA A 604 33.35 -3.61 -6.71
N LEU A 605 34.63 -3.96 -6.61
CA LEU A 605 35.30 -4.12 -5.31
C LEU A 605 35.36 -2.81 -4.52
N LEU A 606 35.50 -1.68 -5.20
CA LEU A 606 35.49 -0.36 -4.56
C LEU A 606 34.09 0.15 -4.19
N CYS A 607 33.04 -0.62 -4.48
CA CYS A 607 31.66 -0.27 -4.18
C CYS A 607 31.18 -1.06 -2.94
N PRO A 608 30.83 -0.39 -1.83
CA PRO A 608 30.42 -1.06 -0.59
C PRO A 608 29.25 -2.03 -0.76
N PHE A 609 28.38 -1.78 -1.74
CA PHE A 609 27.17 -2.57 -2.01
C PHE A 609 27.42 -3.83 -2.84
N THR A 610 28.50 -3.88 -3.62
CA THR A 610 28.83 -5.03 -4.49
C THR A 610 30.09 -5.77 -4.06
N LEU A 611 30.85 -5.22 -3.11
CA LEU A 611 32.09 -5.78 -2.56
C LEU A 611 32.00 -7.28 -2.25
N GLY A 612 30.98 -7.73 -1.52
CA GLY A 612 30.85 -9.14 -1.13
C GLY A 612 30.76 -10.09 -2.33
N GLY A 613 29.94 -9.75 -3.32
CA GLY A 613 29.80 -10.55 -4.54
C GLY A 613 31.00 -10.42 -5.48
N ALA A 614 31.60 -9.23 -5.55
CA ALA A 614 32.79 -8.97 -6.36
C ALA A 614 34.03 -9.70 -5.80
N THR A 615 34.13 -9.88 -4.49
CA THR A 615 35.27 -10.55 -3.84
C THR A 615 35.36 -12.03 -4.21
N ASP A 616 34.25 -12.76 -4.18
CA ASP A 616 34.22 -14.18 -4.60
C ASP A 616 34.61 -14.32 -6.09
N LEU A 617 34.09 -13.43 -6.93
CA LEU A 617 34.43 -13.41 -8.37
C LEU A 617 35.91 -13.10 -8.61
N TRP A 618 36.46 -12.13 -7.88
CA TRP A 618 37.88 -11.75 -7.95
C TRP A 618 38.78 -12.92 -7.60
N GLN A 619 38.54 -13.56 -6.45
CA GLN A 619 39.33 -14.70 -5.99
C GLN A 619 39.29 -15.86 -6.96
N ARG A 620 38.11 -16.22 -7.47
CA ARG A 620 37.95 -17.32 -8.44
C ARG A 620 38.63 -17.03 -9.76
N TYR A 621 38.44 -15.83 -10.29
CA TYR A 621 39.01 -15.44 -11.58
C TYR A 621 40.53 -15.48 -11.57
N TRP A 622 41.17 -14.76 -10.64
CA TRP A 622 42.64 -14.69 -10.61
C TRP A 622 43.28 -16.03 -10.24
N LYS A 623 42.62 -16.87 -9.42
CA LYS A 623 43.09 -18.24 -9.17
C LYS A 623 43.18 -19.09 -10.45
N ILE A 624 42.24 -18.91 -11.38
CA ILE A 624 42.23 -19.62 -12.66
C ILE A 624 43.23 -18.97 -13.63
N THR A 625 43.21 -17.64 -13.74
CA THR A 625 44.02 -16.89 -14.71
C THR A 625 45.52 -16.99 -14.43
N LEU A 626 45.93 -16.98 -13.16
CA LEU A 626 47.35 -17.06 -12.74
C LEU A 626 47.86 -18.50 -12.60
N ASN A 627 47.05 -19.52 -12.93
CA ASN A 627 47.46 -20.91 -12.81
C ASN A 627 48.45 -21.32 -13.90
N SER A 628 49.73 -21.41 -13.54
CA SER A 628 50.83 -21.81 -14.44
C SER A 628 50.74 -23.25 -14.96
N GLN A 629 49.92 -24.10 -14.33
CA GLN A 629 49.67 -25.47 -14.82
C GLN A 629 48.61 -25.52 -15.92
N GLN A 630 47.74 -24.51 -16.02
CA GLN A 630 46.60 -24.50 -16.94
C GLN A 630 46.79 -23.52 -18.11
N ASN A 631 47.60 -22.47 -17.93
CA ASN A 631 47.78 -21.40 -18.91
C ASN A 631 49.24 -21.29 -19.38
N PRO A 632 49.49 -20.86 -20.64
CA PRO A 632 50.83 -20.57 -21.16
C PRO A 632 51.60 -19.53 -20.31
N SER A 633 52.93 -19.65 -20.25
CA SER A 633 53.78 -18.82 -19.38
C SER A 633 53.77 -17.34 -19.73
N ASP A 634 53.65 -16.99 -21.01
CA ASP A 634 53.49 -15.63 -21.53
C ASP A 634 52.16 -15.00 -21.10
N VAL A 635 51.07 -15.78 -21.16
CA VAL A 635 49.73 -15.36 -20.72
C VAL A 635 49.71 -15.11 -19.21
N VAL A 636 50.33 -15.99 -18.43
CA VAL A 636 50.44 -15.84 -16.97
C VAL A 636 51.28 -14.61 -16.61
N ALA A 637 52.40 -14.36 -17.28
CA ALA A 637 53.22 -13.18 -17.04
C ALA A 637 52.45 -11.87 -17.32
N ALA A 638 51.71 -11.80 -18.43
CA ALA A 638 50.88 -10.65 -18.75
C ALA A 638 49.72 -10.47 -17.74
N ALA A 639 49.10 -11.56 -17.29
CA ALA A 639 48.06 -11.53 -16.28
C ALA A 639 48.58 -11.06 -14.91
N GLU A 640 49.77 -11.51 -14.51
CA GLU A 640 50.42 -11.08 -13.26
C GLU A 640 50.67 -9.57 -13.27
N GLN A 641 51.15 -9.02 -14.39
CA GLN A 641 51.35 -7.58 -14.52
C GLN A 641 50.03 -6.79 -14.34
N ARG A 642 48.93 -7.26 -14.93
CA ARG A 642 47.61 -6.63 -14.76
C ARG A 642 47.11 -6.77 -13.33
N TYR A 643 47.24 -7.95 -12.73
CA TYR A 643 46.87 -8.22 -11.35
C TYR A 643 47.57 -7.25 -10.38
N GLN A 644 48.89 -7.09 -10.49
CA GLN A 644 49.66 -6.17 -9.66
C GLN A 644 49.22 -4.71 -9.85
N THR A 645 48.89 -4.33 -11.09
CA THR A 645 48.38 -2.98 -11.41
C THR A 645 47.05 -2.71 -10.71
N TYR A 646 46.11 -3.66 -10.78
CA TYR A 646 44.81 -3.53 -10.13
C TYR A 646 44.90 -3.60 -8.60
N MET A 647 45.75 -4.47 -8.05
CA MET A 647 46.00 -4.54 -6.61
C MET A 647 46.54 -3.21 -6.08
N LYS A 648 47.47 -2.57 -6.80
CA LYS A 648 47.96 -1.23 -6.44
C LYS A 648 46.84 -0.19 -6.43
N ARG A 649 45.93 -0.21 -7.42
CA ARG A 649 44.77 0.70 -7.44
C ARG A 649 43.84 0.48 -6.23
N ILE A 650 43.56 -0.78 -5.89
CA ILE A 650 42.72 -1.11 -4.73
C ILE A 650 43.38 -0.65 -3.43
N GLN A 651 44.70 -0.86 -3.26
CA GLN A 651 45.44 -0.39 -2.09
C GLN A 651 45.40 1.13 -1.94
N VAL A 652 45.56 1.87 -3.03
CA VAL A 652 45.44 3.35 -3.01
C VAL A 652 44.04 3.78 -2.58
N ALA A 653 42.99 3.14 -3.10
CA ALA A 653 41.62 3.47 -2.71
C ALA A 653 41.34 3.17 -1.23
N ILE A 654 41.82 2.03 -0.72
CA ILE A 654 41.73 1.67 0.70
C ILE A 654 42.43 2.73 1.57
N GLN A 655 43.62 3.17 1.17
CA GLN A 655 44.37 4.18 1.92
C GLN A 655 43.64 5.53 1.93
N GLN A 656 43.08 5.96 0.80
CA GLN A 656 42.28 7.19 0.71
C GLN A 656 41.05 7.13 1.62
N GLU A 657 40.43 5.96 1.75
CA GLU A 657 39.25 5.80 2.60
C GLU A 657 39.62 5.82 4.10
N GLN A 658 40.76 5.22 4.46
CA GLN A 658 41.33 5.31 5.82
C GLN A 658 41.68 6.75 6.22
N GLU A 659 42.18 7.56 5.28
CA GLU A 659 42.54 8.97 5.52
C GLU A 659 41.31 9.88 5.68
N ASN A 660 40.16 9.49 5.12
CA ASN A 660 38.92 10.26 5.14
C ASN A 660 37.98 9.93 6.32
N GLU A 661 38.22 8.86 7.10
CA GLU A 661 37.40 8.52 8.28
C GLU A 661 37.76 9.39 9.51
N PRO A 662 36.84 10.18 10.11
CA PRO A 662 37.16 11.10 11.21
C PRO A 662 37.45 10.45 12.59
N VAL A 663 37.38 9.12 12.74
CA VAL A 663 37.57 8.39 14.02
C VAL A 663 38.04 6.94 13.71
N PRO A 664 38.98 6.33 14.48
CA PRO A 664 39.56 5.01 14.16
C PRO A 664 38.65 3.84 14.56
N VAL A 665 37.41 3.83 14.07
CA VAL A 665 36.55 2.64 14.08
C VAL A 665 36.24 2.33 12.62
N SER A 666 37.05 1.44 12.02
CA SER A 666 36.94 1.05 10.61
C SER A 666 35.55 0.48 10.33
N THR A 667 34.63 1.30 9.84
CA THR A 667 33.27 0.87 9.47
C THR A 667 33.13 0.68 7.97
N SER A 668 34.09 1.20 7.17
CA SER A 668 34.14 0.92 5.75
C SER A 668 34.39 -0.58 5.48
N PRO A 669 33.49 -1.25 4.74
CA PRO A 669 33.68 -2.63 4.29
C PRO A 669 34.94 -2.81 3.42
N ILE A 670 35.36 -1.75 2.74
CA ILE A 670 36.48 -1.75 1.79
C ILE A 670 37.81 -1.83 2.54
N VAL A 671 37.94 -1.16 3.69
CA VAL A 671 39.14 -1.22 4.55
C VAL A 671 39.35 -2.62 5.12
N GLY A 672 38.28 -3.38 5.32
CA GLY A 672 38.33 -4.77 5.78
C GLY A 672 38.69 -5.80 4.71
N TRP A 673 38.67 -5.45 3.42
CA TRP A 673 38.80 -6.40 2.31
C TRP A 673 40.15 -7.14 2.25
N GLN A 674 41.22 -6.54 2.79
CA GLN A 674 42.56 -7.15 2.82
C GLN A 674 42.72 -8.26 3.88
N LYS A 675 41.81 -8.31 4.87
CA LYS A 675 41.81 -9.34 5.91
C LYS A 675 41.00 -10.55 5.46
#